data_AF-A0A7K0ZJN2-F1
#
_entry.id   AF-A0A7K0ZJN2-F1
#
_cell.length_a   1.000
_cell.length_b   1.000
_cell.length_c   1.000
_cell.angle_alpha   90.00
_cell.angle_beta   90.00
_cell.angle_gamma   90.00
#
_symmetry.space_group_name_H-M   'P 1'
#
loop_
_entity.id
_entity.type
_entity.pdbx_description
1 polymer ?
#
loop_
_entity_poly.entity_id
_entity_poly.type
_entity_poly.pdbx_seq_one_letter_code
_entity_poly.pdbx_strand_id
1 'polypeptide(L)'
;MGSRSPRSARGSRPRAILRNRITIVVTSAQEALVGQTIDERYQVLALLARGGMATVYQALDLRLDRVVALKVMHRHLAEDPDFVARFHREAKSAARLTHPHVVAVYDQGTAAGLIYLAMEYVPGRNLRDVIHQFGPLSGEQALVMLEPVLEGLAAAHAAGFVHRDIKPENVLISDDGRVKVADFGLARALSTNNTSATTGLIIGTVAYLSPEQVEHGDADGRSDVYAAGILLYEMVTGDVPHDGDSPLAVAYKHVNSDVPSPSRSRAGIPPEIDALVVTATRRDPKLRYQRAIDFLADVRRVRTTLPPARPFTDSRATLVVDSTAAAGSGRRKNGPPPGQGRKQAPVPPSRASGPLPVAHPRRRRRLTITALIALTVAVAAFGGWDLAVGQASFIAAPTVVGLTQSEAEQVLASAGLTLTVTDTAFSEDVAADLIVSSDPAPGFDVREGGSVGVVLSRGPERFAVPDVRGLSAADAAAEITGAGLTVGASKQSFDDTVAAGKVTETDPAIGAEVKRDTTVDIVVSKGAKPVPLPDVVGRKAGAAKRILSGLGLDVSADSKFSEAVAKGEVISMSPKAGTVVSSGSRVSIVTSKGPPPVTVPNLIDSPKSRAISDLKRLGLKARVLEAEATPLDRVYSQDPPAGTQIPKGSAVTIRII
;
A
#
# COMPACT_ATOMS: atom_id res chain seq x y z
N MET A 1 -23.92 -64.01 40.88
CA MET A 1 -25.19 -63.23 40.81
C MET A 1 -25.28 -62.71 39.37
N GLY A 2 -26.15 -63.14 38.45
CA GLY A 2 -27.54 -63.62 38.55
C GLY A 2 -28.49 -62.42 38.31
N SER A 3 -29.47 -62.40 37.39
CA SER A 3 -29.88 -63.26 36.27
C SER A 3 -30.53 -62.36 35.17
N ARG A 4 -31.17 -62.76 34.05
CA ARG A 4 -31.80 -64.01 33.52
C ARG A 4 -31.82 -63.93 31.97
N SER A 5 -32.22 -65.01 31.27
CA SER A 5 -32.38 -65.10 29.79
C SER A 5 -33.88 -65.27 29.40
N PRO A 6 -34.34 -65.73 28.21
CA PRO A 6 -33.82 -65.73 26.80
C PRO A 6 -34.93 -65.42 25.72
N ARG A 7 -34.64 -65.73 24.42
CA ARG A 7 -35.52 -65.95 23.21
C ARG A 7 -35.59 -64.80 22.18
N SER A 8 -35.10 -64.96 20.93
CA SER A 8 -35.62 -65.71 19.75
C SER A 8 -36.74 -64.96 18.98
N ALA A 9 -36.80 -64.86 17.64
CA ALA A 9 -36.04 -65.52 16.56
C ALA A 9 -36.27 -64.83 15.17
N ARG A 10 -35.56 -65.31 14.13
CA ARG A 10 -35.84 -65.20 12.66
C ARG A 10 -35.66 -63.83 11.98
N GLY A 11 -35.13 -63.85 10.74
CA GLY A 11 -35.31 -62.77 9.76
C GLY A 11 -34.10 -62.43 8.87
N SER A 12 -33.99 -63.12 7.73
CA SER A 12 -33.36 -62.72 6.45
C SER A 12 -32.51 -61.42 6.31
N ARG A 13 -31.33 -61.60 5.69
CA ARG A 13 -30.50 -60.61 4.94
C ARG A 13 -31.34 -59.76 3.93
N PRO A 14 -30.86 -58.57 3.44
CA PRO A 14 -29.46 -58.18 3.28
C PRO A 14 -29.04 -56.79 3.80
N ARG A 15 -27.72 -56.55 3.79
CA ARG A 15 -27.07 -55.27 4.13
C ARG A 15 -27.54 -54.14 3.20
N ALA A 16 -28.20 -53.13 3.76
CA ALA A 16 -28.27 -51.82 3.13
C ALA A 16 -26.87 -51.19 3.15
N ILE A 17 -26.29 -50.98 1.97
CA ILE A 17 -25.08 -50.17 1.81
C ILE A 17 -25.46 -48.73 2.19
N LEU A 18 -24.86 -48.18 3.24
CA LEU A 18 -24.97 -46.75 3.52
C LEU A 18 -24.43 -46.01 2.29
N ARG A 19 -25.31 -45.28 1.60
CA ARG A 19 -24.89 -44.28 0.62
C ARG A 19 -24.05 -43.25 1.36
N ASN A 20 -22.74 -43.34 1.23
CA ASN A 20 -21.85 -42.24 1.56
C ASN A 20 -22.36 -41.04 0.74
N ARG A 21 -22.93 -40.04 1.41
CA ARG A 21 -23.11 -38.73 0.82
C ARG A 21 -21.69 -38.26 0.49
N ILE A 22 -21.36 -38.26 -0.79
CA ILE A 22 -20.22 -37.50 -1.28
C ILE A 22 -20.51 -36.06 -0.87
N THR A 23 -19.79 -35.59 0.14
CA THR A 23 -19.70 -34.16 0.42
C THR A 23 -19.17 -33.55 -0.86
N ILE A 24 -20.05 -32.83 -1.58
CA ILE A 24 -19.64 -32.03 -2.72
C ILE A 24 -18.64 -31.03 -2.16
N VAL A 25 -17.35 -31.26 -2.46
CA VAL A 25 -16.32 -30.26 -2.28
C VAL A 25 -16.82 -29.03 -3.01
N VAL A 26 -16.84 -27.88 -2.33
CA VAL A 26 -17.31 -26.62 -2.90
C VAL A 26 -16.30 -26.19 -3.97
N THR A 27 -16.50 -26.68 -5.19
CA THR A 27 -15.80 -26.22 -6.38
C THR A 27 -16.03 -24.72 -6.50
N SER A 28 -14.97 -23.93 -6.66
CA SER A 28 -15.10 -22.48 -6.75
C SER A 28 -16.06 -22.10 -7.87
N ALA A 29 -16.97 -21.16 -7.61
CA ALA A 29 -18.05 -20.80 -8.55
C ALA A 29 -17.57 -20.22 -9.90
N GLN A 30 -16.25 -20.06 -10.07
CA GLN A 30 -15.59 -19.53 -11.26
C GLN A 30 -14.90 -20.62 -12.11
N GLU A 31 -14.80 -21.88 -11.63
CA GLU A 31 -14.54 -23.02 -12.54
C GLU A 31 -15.79 -23.42 -13.33
N ALA A 32 -16.96 -22.95 -12.91
CA ALA A 32 -18.26 -23.37 -13.42
C ALA A 32 -18.56 -22.95 -14.86
N LEU A 33 -17.90 -21.91 -15.41
CA LEU A 33 -18.28 -21.34 -16.72
C LEU A 33 -17.81 -22.17 -17.92
N VAL A 34 -16.82 -23.05 -17.78
CA VAL A 34 -16.36 -23.89 -18.90
C VAL A 34 -17.47 -24.83 -19.37
N GLY A 35 -17.74 -24.85 -20.67
CA GLY A 35 -18.86 -25.56 -21.28
C GLY A 35 -20.20 -24.82 -21.26
N GLN A 36 -20.30 -23.66 -20.59
CA GLN A 36 -21.48 -22.79 -20.65
C GLN A 36 -21.42 -21.83 -21.85
N THR A 37 -22.56 -21.29 -22.24
CA THR A 37 -22.67 -20.22 -23.24
C THR A 37 -23.07 -18.91 -22.56
N ILE A 38 -22.24 -17.88 -22.69
CA ILE A 38 -22.50 -16.54 -22.17
C ILE A 38 -23.17 -15.69 -23.26
N ASP A 39 -24.19 -14.92 -22.90
CA ASP A 39 -24.99 -14.05 -23.79
C ASP A 39 -25.57 -14.76 -25.03
N GLU A 40 -25.89 -16.06 -24.89
CA GLU A 40 -26.35 -16.94 -25.98
C GLU A 40 -25.41 -16.95 -27.22
N ARG A 41 -24.15 -16.52 -27.04
CA ARG A 41 -23.21 -16.25 -28.13
C ARG A 41 -21.82 -16.81 -27.90
N TYR A 42 -21.29 -16.72 -26.69
CA TYR A 42 -19.90 -17.08 -26.40
C TYR A 42 -19.85 -18.40 -25.65
N GLN A 43 -19.61 -19.50 -26.38
CA GLN A 43 -19.42 -20.82 -25.78
C GLN A 43 -18.02 -20.90 -25.16
N VAL A 44 -17.93 -21.02 -23.84
CA VAL A 44 -16.67 -21.06 -23.10
C VAL A 44 -16.00 -22.43 -23.29
N LEU A 45 -14.82 -22.45 -23.89
CA LEU A 45 -14.08 -23.66 -24.24
C LEU A 45 -13.07 -24.06 -23.16
N ALA A 46 -12.29 -23.10 -22.66
CA ALA A 46 -11.21 -23.35 -21.70
C ALA A 46 -10.92 -22.12 -20.84
N LEU A 47 -10.32 -22.35 -19.66
CA LEU A 47 -9.76 -21.28 -18.83
C LEU A 47 -8.36 -20.92 -19.34
N LEU A 48 -8.07 -19.62 -19.55
CA LEU A 48 -6.75 -19.12 -19.95
C LEU A 48 -5.98 -18.55 -18.76
N ALA A 49 -6.61 -17.66 -17.97
CA ALA A 49 -5.96 -17.00 -16.85
C ALA A 49 -6.96 -16.58 -15.76
N ARG A 50 -6.48 -16.49 -14.51
CA ARG A 50 -7.22 -15.88 -13.38
C ARG A 50 -6.47 -14.63 -12.92
N GLY A 51 -7.14 -13.48 -12.93
CA GLY A 51 -6.68 -12.24 -12.31
C GLY A 51 -7.53 -11.87 -11.10
N GLY A 52 -7.13 -10.81 -10.38
CA GLY A 52 -7.84 -10.36 -9.17
C GLY A 52 -9.26 -9.83 -9.41
N MET A 53 -9.49 -9.18 -10.56
CA MET A 53 -10.78 -8.57 -10.93
C MET A 53 -11.58 -9.40 -11.95
N ALA A 54 -10.91 -10.29 -12.68
CA ALA A 54 -11.48 -10.95 -13.86
C ALA A 54 -10.87 -12.33 -14.10
N THR A 55 -11.62 -13.19 -14.77
CA THR A 55 -11.15 -14.48 -15.27
C THR A 55 -11.22 -14.46 -16.80
N VAL A 56 -10.13 -14.82 -17.46
CA VAL A 56 -10.03 -14.85 -18.92
C VAL A 56 -10.20 -16.28 -19.41
N TYR A 57 -11.14 -16.48 -20.33
CA TYR A 57 -11.42 -17.77 -20.96
C TYR A 57 -11.16 -17.71 -22.46
N GLN A 58 -10.89 -18.87 -23.05
CA GLN A 58 -11.04 -19.09 -24.48
C GLN A 58 -12.50 -19.40 -24.75
N ALA A 59 -13.13 -18.72 -25.72
CA ALA A 59 -14.52 -18.97 -26.10
C ALA A 59 -14.69 -18.99 -27.62
N LEU A 60 -15.72 -19.68 -28.10
CA LEU A 60 -16.18 -19.63 -29.49
C LEU A 60 -17.31 -18.60 -29.60
N ASP A 61 -17.14 -17.59 -30.46
CA ASP A 61 -18.20 -16.66 -30.86
C ASP A 61 -19.11 -17.35 -31.88
N LEU A 62 -20.21 -17.93 -31.41
CA LEU A 62 -21.16 -18.73 -32.19
C LEU A 62 -21.84 -17.95 -33.34
N ARG A 63 -21.77 -16.61 -33.34
CA ARG A 63 -22.32 -15.78 -34.43
C ARG A 63 -21.32 -15.50 -35.55
N LEU A 64 -20.02 -15.52 -35.24
CA LEU A 64 -18.94 -15.18 -36.18
C LEU A 64 -17.99 -16.35 -36.45
N ASP A 65 -18.27 -17.53 -35.88
CA ASP A 65 -17.51 -18.78 -35.99
C ASP A 65 -15.99 -18.60 -35.80
N ARG A 66 -15.62 -17.91 -34.71
CA ARG A 66 -14.23 -17.58 -34.39
C ARG A 66 -13.92 -17.72 -32.90
N VAL A 67 -12.68 -18.09 -32.59
CA VAL A 67 -12.17 -18.13 -31.22
C VAL A 67 -11.87 -16.71 -30.74
N VAL A 68 -12.32 -16.38 -29.54
CA VAL A 68 -12.10 -15.10 -28.84
C VAL A 68 -11.57 -15.34 -27.43
N ALA A 69 -10.85 -14.37 -26.87
CA ALA A 69 -10.59 -14.32 -25.45
C ALA A 69 -11.75 -13.58 -24.77
N LEU A 70 -12.40 -14.22 -23.80
CA LEU A 70 -13.55 -13.72 -23.08
C LEU A 70 -13.15 -13.41 -21.64
N LYS A 71 -12.97 -12.13 -21.32
CA LYS A 71 -12.61 -11.66 -19.97
C LYS A 71 -13.88 -11.34 -19.21
N VAL A 72 -14.20 -12.17 -18.21
CA VAL A 72 -15.41 -12.08 -17.39
C VAL A 72 -15.04 -11.47 -16.04
N MET A 73 -15.67 -10.36 -15.66
CA MET A 73 -15.46 -9.73 -14.35
C MET A 73 -15.99 -10.61 -13.23
N HIS A 74 -15.38 -10.52 -12.05
CA HIS A 74 -15.90 -11.22 -10.87
C HIS A 74 -17.24 -10.61 -10.44
N ARG A 75 -18.17 -11.45 -9.98
CA ARG A 75 -19.59 -11.07 -9.76
C ARG A 75 -19.78 -9.87 -8.83
N HIS A 76 -18.94 -9.73 -7.80
CA HIS A 76 -19.00 -8.59 -6.86
C HIS A 76 -18.76 -7.23 -7.54
N LEU A 77 -18.08 -7.19 -8.70
CA LEU A 77 -17.88 -5.97 -9.49
C LEU A 77 -19.07 -5.65 -10.40
N ALA A 78 -19.94 -6.63 -10.68
CA ALA A 78 -21.18 -6.42 -11.42
C ALA A 78 -22.30 -5.84 -10.55
N GLU A 79 -22.10 -5.77 -9.24
CA GLU A 79 -23.04 -5.24 -8.25
C GLU A 79 -22.80 -3.75 -7.95
N ASP A 80 -21.67 -3.17 -8.39
CA ASP A 80 -21.32 -1.74 -8.29
C ASP A 80 -21.69 -0.99 -9.60
N PRO A 81 -22.74 -0.14 -9.60
CA PRO A 81 -23.18 0.59 -10.80
C PRO A 81 -22.13 1.56 -11.36
N ASP A 82 -21.30 2.15 -10.51
CA ASP A 82 -20.26 3.11 -10.92
C ASP A 82 -19.08 2.39 -11.55
N PHE A 83 -18.74 1.20 -11.06
CA PHE A 83 -17.82 0.28 -11.74
C PHE A 83 -18.38 -0.09 -13.13
N VAL A 84 -19.64 -0.56 -13.20
CA VAL A 84 -20.28 -0.99 -14.45
C VAL A 84 -20.28 0.14 -15.50
N ALA A 85 -20.69 1.35 -15.11
CA ALA A 85 -20.74 2.51 -16.00
C ALA A 85 -19.35 2.94 -16.51
N ARG A 86 -18.33 2.91 -15.64
CA ARG A 86 -16.94 3.19 -16.03
C ARG A 86 -16.38 2.11 -16.96
N PHE A 87 -16.58 0.83 -16.63
CA PHE A 87 -16.17 -0.30 -17.45
C PHE A 87 -16.75 -0.23 -18.87
N HIS A 88 -18.06 0.04 -19.01
CA HIS A 88 -18.68 0.21 -20.32
C HIS A 88 -18.09 1.38 -21.12
N ARG A 89 -17.73 2.48 -20.47
CA ARG A 89 -17.12 3.65 -21.12
C ARG A 89 -15.69 3.35 -21.58
N GLU A 90 -14.90 2.68 -20.75
CA GLU A 90 -13.52 2.28 -21.07
C GLU A 90 -13.50 1.23 -22.18
N ALA A 91 -14.31 0.16 -22.08
CA ALA A 91 -14.43 -0.88 -23.10
C ALA A 91 -14.86 -0.33 -24.48
N LYS A 92 -15.87 0.55 -24.53
CA LYS A 92 -16.30 1.22 -25.77
C LYS A 92 -15.21 2.10 -26.38
N SER A 93 -14.30 2.61 -25.57
CA SER A 93 -13.21 3.46 -26.03
C SER A 93 -12.02 2.63 -26.52
N ALA A 94 -11.65 1.57 -25.80
CA ALA A 94 -10.66 0.58 -26.23
C ALA A 94 -11.05 -0.11 -27.55
N ALA A 95 -12.34 -0.38 -27.78
CA ALA A 95 -12.86 -0.92 -29.04
C ALA A 95 -12.64 -0.02 -30.28
N ARG A 96 -12.25 1.24 -30.11
CA ARG A 96 -11.87 2.15 -31.21
C ARG A 96 -10.41 1.97 -31.65
N LEU A 97 -9.57 1.36 -30.82
CA LEU A 97 -8.15 1.19 -31.08
C LEU A 97 -7.91 -0.09 -31.89
N THR A 98 -7.54 0.07 -33.16
CA THR A 98 -7.13 -1.03 -34.04
C THR A 98 -5.67 -0.83 -34.44
N HIS A 99 -4.79 -1.71 -33.98
CA HIS A 99 -3.34 -1.64 -34.28
C HIS A 99 -2.74 -3.05 -34.31
N PRO A 100 -1.75 -3.37 -35.19
CA PRO A 100 -1.17 -4.71 -35.26
C PRO A 100 -0.59 -5.22 -33.94
N HIS A 101 -0.07 -4.31 -33.11
CA HIS A 101 0.56 -4.60 -31.81
C HIS A 101 -0.33 -4.31 -30.60
N VAL A 102 -1.65 -4.21 -30.80
CA VAL A 102 -2.66 -4.14 -29.73
C VAL A 102 -3.64 -5.28 -29.90
N VAL A 103 -4.10 -5.86 -28.80
CA VAL A 103 -5.18 -6.85 -28.78
C VAL A 103 -6.50 -6.13 -29.07
N ALA A 104 -7.16 -6.50 -30.17
CA ALA A 104 -8.41 -5.86 -30.57
C ALA A 104 -9.56 -6.24 -29.63
N VAL A 105 -10.30 -5.24 -29.11
CA VAL A 105 -11.56 -5.46 -28.40
C VAL A 105 -12.68 -5.56 -29.44
N TYR A 106 -13.45 -6.65 -29.41
CA TYR A 106 -14.52 -6.90 -30.38
C TYR A 106 -15.91 -6.55 -29.86
N ASP A 107 -16.17 -6.83 -28.59
CA ASP A 107 -17.50 -6.66 -28.00
C ASP A 107 -17.45 -6.59 -26.47
N GLN A 108 -18.51 -6.10 -25.86
CA GLN A 108 -18.70 -6.01 -24.41
C GLN A 108 -20.18 -6.19 -24.08
N GLY A 109 -20.50 -6.78 -22.93
CA GLY A 109 -21.89 -6.99 -22.55
C GLY A 109 -22.09 -7.43 -21.12
N THR A 110 -23.36 -7.59 -20.75
CA THR A 110 -23.80 -8.08 -19.45
C THR A 110 -24.80 -9.22 -19.64
N ALA A 111 -24.53 -10.37 -19.02
CA ALA A 111 -25.35 -11.56 -19.15
C ALA A 111 -25.33 -12.38 -17.85
N ALA A 112 -26.50 -12.86 -17.40
CA ALA A 112 -26.65 -13.67 -16.17
C ALA A 112 -26.03 -13.05 -14.89
N GLY A 113 -25.96 -11.72 -14.80
CA GLY A 113 -25.32 -11.01 -13.68
C GLY A 113 -23.79 -10.99 -13.74
N LEU A 114 -23.20 -11.25 -14.92
CA LEU A 114 -21.77 -11.14 -15.20
C LEU A 114 -21.55 -10.02 -16.22
N ILE A 115 -20.44 -9.28 -16.06
CA ILE A 115 -19.94 -8.35 -17.07
C ILE A 115 -18.82 -9.06 -17.85
N TYR A 116 -18.80 -8.95 -19.17
CA TYR A 116 -17.75 -9.54 -20.00
C TYR A 116 -17.22 -8.60 -21.08
N LEU A 117 -15.99 -8.88 -21.51
CA LEU A 117 -15.31 -8.28 -22.66
C LEU A 117 -14.84 -9.39 -23.59
N ALA A 118 -15.25 -9.36 -24.86
CA ALA A 118 -14.76 -10.25 -25.89
C ALA A 118 -13.67 -9.53 -26.71
N MET A 119 -12.49 -10.13 -26.77
CA MET A 119 -11.31 -9.59 -27.46
C MET A 119 -10.62 -10.66 -28.31
N GLU A 120 -9.65 -10.22 -29.11
CA GLU A 120 -8.80 -11.08 -29.92
C GLU A 120 -8.13 -12.16 -29.07
N TYR A 121 -8.30 -13.43 -29.46
CA TYR A 121 -7.53 -14.52 -28.89
C TYR A 121 -6.16 -14.57 -29.56
N VAL A 122 -5.10 -14.42 -28.77
CA VAL A 122 -3.71 -14.50 -29.21
C VAL A 122 -3.14 -15.85 -28.76
N PRO A 123 -3.06 -16.88 -29.64
CA PRO A 123 -2.48 -18.16 -29.29
C PRO A 123 -0.95 -18.00 -29.13
N GLY A 124 -0.43 -18.38 -27.97
CA GLY A 124 0.98 -18.22 -27.61
C GLY A 124 1.17 -18.09 -26.10
N ARG A 125 2.11 -17.24 -25.68
CA ARG A 125 2.51 -17.04 -24.27
C ARG A 125 2.67 -15.55 -23.94
N ASN A 126 2.81 -15.20 -22.66
CA ASN A 126 3.12 -13.82 -22.27
C ASN A 126 4.65 -13.61 -22.13
N LEU A 127 5.10 -12.37 -21.92
CA LEU A 127 6.52 -12.04 -21.79
C LEU A 127 7.13 -12.55 -20.47
N ARG A 128 6.34 -12.70 -19.39
CA ARG A 128 6.80 -13.34 -18.14
C ARG A 128 7.27 -14.77 -18.43
N ASP A 129 6.49 -15.54 -19.20
CA ASP A 129 6.83 -16.92 -19.59
C ASP A 129 8.12 -16.97 -20.43
N VAL A 130 8.34 -15.98 -21.30
CA VAL A 130 9.58 -15.85 -22.10
C VAL A 130 10.79 -15.61 -21.18
N ILE A 131 10.71 -14.65 -20.27
CA ILE A 131 11.80 -14.32 -19.33
C ILE A 131 12.09 -15.54 -18.41
N HIS A 132 11.06 -16.22 -17.93
CA HIS A 132 11.21 -17.42 -17.09
C HIS A 132 11.80 -18.64 -17.83
N GLN A 133 11.49 -18.83 -19.13
CA GLN A 133 12.02 -19.97 -19.89
C GLN A 133 13.44 -19.72 -20.40
N PHE A 134 13.68 -18.57 -21.01
CA PHE A 134 14.95 -18.26 -21.66
C PHE A 134 15.96 -17.58 -20.72
N GLY A 135 15.52 -17.07 -19.58
CA GLY A 135 16.32 -16.24 -18.70
C GLY A 135 16.50 -14.82 -19.25
N PRO A 136 17.46 -14.05 -18.72
CA PRO A 136 17.69 -12.68 -19.13
C PRO A 136 18.12 -12.60 -20.60
N LEU A 137 17.38 -11.81 -21.37
CA LEU A 137 17.55 -11.62 -22.80
C LEU A 137 18.80 -10.80 -23.10
N SER A 138 19.38 -11.01 -24.28
CA SER A 138 20.38 -10.06 -24.80
C SER A 138 19.71 -8.72 -25.13
N GLY A 139 20.48 -7.63 -25.10
CA GLY A 139 19.96 -6.29 -25.38
C GLY A 139 19.21 -6.20 -26.71
N GLU A 140 19.69 -6.85 -27.77
CA GLU A 140 19.00 -6.86 -29.07
C GLU A 140 17.66 -7.61 -28.99
N GLN A 141 17.61 -8.80 -28.38
CA GLN A 141 16.37 -9.57 -28.21
C GLN A 141 15.33 -8.79 -27.39
N ALA A 142 15.77 -8.09 -26.34
CA ALA A 142 14.91 -7.24 -25.52
C ALA A 142 14.35 -6.05 -26.34
N LEU A 143 15.16 -5.40 -27.18
CA LEU A 143 14.69 -4.33 -28.06
C LEU A 143 13.77 -4.83 -29.18
N VAL A 144 13.98 -6.04 -29.72
CA VAL A 144 13.07 -6.70 -30.69
C VAL A 144 11.68 -6.94 -30.08
N MET A 145 11.61 -7.30 -28.80
CA MET A 145 10.33 -7.46 -28.08
C MET A 145 9.71 -6.11 -27.69
N LEU A 146 10.53 -5.12 -27.31
CA LEU A 146 10.07 -3.80 -26.86
C LEU A 146 9.55 -2.91 -28.01
N GLU A 147 10.12 -3.00 -29.21
CA GLU A 147 9.75 -2.17 -30.36
C GLU A 147 8.24 -2.26 -30.70
N PRO A 148 7.65 -3.46 -30.88
CA PRO A 148 6.19 -3.63 -31.00
C PRO A 148 5.36 -3.07 -29.84
N VAL A 149 5.84 -3.21 -28.59
CA VAL A 149 5.14 -2.69 -27.39
C VAL A 149 5.07 -1.17 -27.44
N LEU A 150 6.17 -0.50 -27.78
CA LEU A 150 6.22 0.95 -27.92
C LEU A 150 5.44 1.45 -29.13
N GLU A 151 5.34 0.68 -30.22
CA GLU A 151 4.43 1.00 -31.33
C GLU A 151 2.96 0.93 -30.91
N GLY A 152 2.56 -0.14 -30.18
CA GLY A 152 1.21 -0.26 -29.63
C GLY A 152 0.86 0.88 -28.67
N LEU A 153 1.79 1.25 -27.78
CA LEU A 153 1.65 2.39 -26.88
C LEU A 153 1.57 3.72 -27.64
N ALA A 154 2.44 3.97 -28.62
CA ALA A 154 2.41 5.20 -29.40
C ALA A 154 1.09 5.37 -30.17
N ALA A 155 0.56 4.29 -30.75
CA ALA A 155 -0.74 4.29 -31.41
C ALA A 155 -1.90 4.57 -30.43
N ALA A 156 -1.86 3.98 -29.22
CA ALA A 156 -2.82 4.25 -28.17
C ALA A 156 -2.78 5.70 -27.69
N HIS A 157 -1.58 6.21 -27.40
CA HIS A 157 -1.35 7.60 -26.94
C HIS A 157 -1.84 8.61 -27.98
N ALA A 158 -1.57 8.37 -29.27
CA ALA A 158 -2.07 9.20 -30.37
C ALA A 158 -3.60 9.19 -30.50
N ALA A 159 -4.27 8.11 -30.07
CA ALA A 159 -5.73 8.00 -29.99
C ALA A 159 -6.32 8.53 -28.67
N GLY A 160 -5.50 9.10 -27.77
CA GLY A 160 -5.93 9.63 -26.47
C GLY A 160 -6.06 8.59 -25.36
N PHE A 161 -5.49 7.39 -25.54
CA PHE A 161 -5.53 6.31 -24.55
C PHE A 161 -4.20 6.14 -23.84
N VAL A 162 -4.26 5.85 -22.54
CA VAL A 162 -3.11 5.51 -21.68
C VAL A 162 -3.36 4.10 -21.15
N HIS A 163 -2.33 3.24 -21.19
CA HIS A 163 -2.47 1.83 -20.83
C HIS A 163 -2.59 1.61 -19.32
N ARG A 164 -1.75 2.32 -18.54
CA ARG A 164 -1.70 2.38 -17.06
C ARG A 164 -1.25 1.11 -16.33
N ASP A 165 -1.32 -0.07 -16.97
CA ASP A 165 -0.93 -1.36 -16.41
C ASP A 165 0.09 -2.12 -17.29
N ILE A 166 1.17 -1.46 -17.74
CA ILE A 166 2.20 -2.13 -18.58
C ILE A 166 3.09 -3.03 -17.71
N LYS A 167 3.09 -4.33 -18.03
CA LYS A 167 3.87 -5.38 -17.36
C LYS A 167 3.99 -6.63 -18.27
N PRO A 168 4.93 -7.55 -18.01
CA PRO A 168 5.17 -8.72 -18.86
C PRO A 168 3.94 -9.63 -19.07
N GLU A 169 3.02 -9.71 -18.11
CA GLU A 169 1.76 -10.47 -18.24
C GLU A 169 0.84 -9.91 -19.33
N ASN A 170 0.91 -8.59 -19.56
CA ASN A 170 0.07 -7.87 -20.52
C ASN A 170 0.74 -7.73 -21.90
N VAL A 171 1.95 -8.29 -22.08
CA VAL A 171 2.63 -8.39 -23.38
C VAL A 171 2.55 -9.83 -23.87
N LEU A 172 1.73 -10.07 -24.90
CA LEU A 172 1.50 -11.38 -25.48
C LEU A 172 2.38 -11.60 -26.71
N ILE A 173 3.02 -12.76 -26.78
CA ILE A 173 3.82 -13.23 -27.92
C ILE A 173 3.09 -14.43 -28.51
N SER A 174 2.59 -14.27 -29.73
CA SER A 174 1.91 -15.33 -30.46
C SER A 174 2.86 -16.39 -31.02
N ASP A 175 2.31 -17.57 -31.35
CA ASP A 175 3.08 -18.68 -31.93
C ASP A 175 3.74 -18.36 -33.29
N ASP A 176 3.24 -17.35 -34.01
CA ASP A 176 3.86 -16.81 -35.24
C ASP A 176 4.82 -15.62 -35.00
N GLY A 177 5.13 -15.34 -33.73
CA GLY A 177 6.13 -14.34 -33.31
C GLY A 177 5.62 -12.90 -33.26
N ARG A 178 4.33 -12.63 -33.51
CA ARG A 178 3.78 -11.27 -33.34
C ARG A 178 3.61 -10.95 -31.85
N VAL A 179 4.12 -9.79 -31.45
CA VAL A 179 3.96 -9.22 -30.10
C VAL A 179 2.73 -8.29 -30.09
N LYS A 180 1.91 -8.38 -29.03
CA LYS A 180 0.72 -7.55 -28.82
C LYS A 180 0.58 -7.13 -27.36
N VAL A 181 0.16 -5.88 -27.13
CA VAL A 181 -0.21 -5.35 -25.82
C VAL A 181 -1.70 -5.61 -25.56
N ALA A 182 -2.01 -6.20 -24.40
CA ALA A 182 -3.35 -6.55 -23.93
C ALA A 182 -3.72 -5.74 -22.66
N ASP A 183 -5.01 -5.72 -22.29
CA ASP A 183 -5.47 -5.20 -20.98
C ASP A 183 -5.34 -3.67 -20.74
N PHE A 184 -5.48 -2.85 -21.79
CA PHE A 184 -5.58 -1.39 -21.71
C PHE A 184 -6.63 -0.89 -20.68
N GLY A 185 -6.18 -0.15 -19.66
CA GLY A 185 -6.99 0.77 -18.85
C GLY A 185 -7.93 0.19 -17.78
N LEU A 186 -8.43 -1.04 -17.94
CA LEU A 186 -9.55 -1.60 -17.17
C LEU A 186 -9.27 -1.84 -15.67
N ALA A 187 -8.03 -1.69 -15.20
CA ALA A 187 -7.58 -2.19 -13.91
C ALA A 187 -7.87 -1.27 -12.70
N ARG A 188 -8.26 -0.01 -12.91
CA ARG A 188 -8.36 0.99 -11.81
C ARG A 188 -9.75 1.52 -11.49
N ALA A 189 -10.80 0.83 -11.93
CA ALA A 189 -12.17 1.13 -11.50
C ALA A 189 -12.44 0.88 -9.99
N LEU A 190 -11.46 0.34 -9.24
CA LEU A 190 -11.55 0.10 -7.79
C LEU A 190 -10.67 1.03 -6.92
N SER A 191 -9.52 1.49 -7.41
CA SER A 191 -8.52 2.17 -6.57
C SER A 191 -8.78 3.65 -6.30
N THR A 192 -9.98 4.16 -6.56
CA THR A 192 -10.37 5.53 -6.17
C THR A 192 -11.21 5.60 -4.89
N ASN A 193 -11.89 4.51 -4.46
CA ASN A 193 -12.92 4.61 -3.42
C ASN A 193 -12.94 3.52 -2.31
N ASN A 194 -12.13 2.45 -2.31
CA ASN A 194 -12.20 1.42 -1.24
C ASN A 194 -10.88 0.68 -0.94
N THR A 195 -10.23 1.01 0.18
CA THR A 195 -8.95 0.40 0.64
C THR A 195 -9.14 -0.92 1.42
N SER A 196 -10.09 -1.78 0.99
CA SER A 196 -10.46 -3.02 1.70
C SER A 196 -10.46 -4.30 0.84
N ALA A 197 -9.81 -4.28 -0.34
CA ALA A 197 -9.79 -5.42 -1.26
C ALA A 197 -8.46 -6.19 -1.25
N THR A 198 -8.37 -7.20 -0.36
CA THR A 198 -7.45 -8.37 -0.41
C THR A 198 -5.93 -8.15 -0.47
N THR A 199 -5.31 -8.40 0.68
CA THR A 199 -3.85 -8.49 1.00
C THR A 199 -3.05 -9.53 0.20
N GLY A 200 -3.60 -10.15 -0.85
CA GLY A 200 -2.95 -11.23 -1.62
C GLY A 200 -2.67 -10.92 -3.09
N LEU A 201 -3.13 -9.78 -3.62
CA LEU A 201 -3.12 -9.48 -5.07
C LEU A 201 -2.22 -8.31 -5.49
N ILE A 202 -1.64 -7.58 -4.52
CA ILE A 202 -0.92 -6.32 -4.77
C ILE A 202 0.57 -6.55 -5.12
N ILE A 203 1.10 -7.76 -4.88
CA ILE A 203 2.54 -8.07 -4.95
C ILE A 203 3.14 -7.90 -6.36
N GLY A 204 2.44 -8.31 -7.42
CA GLY A 204 3.00 -8.30 -8.79
C GLY A 204 2.88 -6.96 -9.53
N THR A 205 1.81 -6.20 -9.33
CA THR A 205 1.53 -4.99 -10.14
C THR A 205 2.39 -3.80 -9.72
N VAL A 206 2.78 -3.70 -8.44
CA VAL A 206 3.45 -2.51 -7.90
C VAL A 206 4.85 -2.30 -8.48
N ALA A 207 5.54 -3.36 -8.90
CA ALA A 207 6.91 -3.29 -9.44
C ALA A 207 7.05 -2.51 -10.77
N TYR A 208 5.94 -2.17 -11.45
CA TYR A 208 5.93 -1.40 -12.70
C TYR A 208 5.24 -0.03 -12.57
N LEU A 209 4.72 0.32 -11.39
CA LEU A 209 4.06 1.60 -11.18
C LEU A 209 5.06 2.75 -11.31
N SER A 210 4.64 3.81 -11.98
CA SER A 210 5.43 5.03 -12.03
C SER A 210 5.31 5.84 -10.73
N PRO A 211 6.30 6.70 -10.39
CA PRO A 211 6.26 7.56 -9.21
C PRO A 211 4.96 8.34 -9.06
N GLU A 212 4.48 8.97 -10.14
CA GLU A 212 3.26 9.78 -10.13
C GLU A 212 1.98 8.95 -9.92
N GLN A 213 1.97 7.68 -10.34
CA GLN A 213 0.88 6.74 -10.04
C GLN A 213 0.83 6.36 -8.56
N VAL A 214 1.97 6.41 -7.85
CA VAL A 214 2.08 6.13 -6.41
C VAL A 214 1.76 7.38 -5.59
N GLU A 215 2.31 8.54 -5.96
CA GLU A 215 2.18 9.80 -5.20
C GLU A 215 0.78 10.43 -5.33
N HIS A 216 0.31 10.60 -6.57
CA HIS A 216 -0.88 11.40 -6.88
C HIS A 216 -2.04 10.54 -7.37
N GLY A 217 -1.76 9.30 -7.76
CA GLY A 217 -2.71 8.47 -8.49
C GLY A 217 -3.01 9.01 -9.88
N ASP A 218 -2.18 9.89 -10.45
CA ASP A 218 -2.32 10.31 -11.85
C ASP A 218 -1.54 9.37 -12.78
N ALA A 219 -2.02 9.24 -14.02
CA ALA A 219 -1.39 8.38 -15.02
C ALA A 219 -1.61 8.92 -16.43
N ASP A 220 -0.52 9.36 -17.07
CA ASP A 220 -0.47 9.81 -18.46
C ASP A 220 0.47 8.91 -19.31
N GLY A 221 0.67 9.24 -20.58
CA GLY A 221 1.51 8.43 -21.47
C GLY A 221 2.98 8.27 -21.00
N ARG A 222 3.48 9.16 -20.14
CA ARG A 222 4.82 9.11 -19.53
C ARG A 222 4.89 8.11 -18.37
N SER A 223 3.75 7.71 -17.81
CA SER A 223 3.63 6.59 -16.87
C SER A 223 3.81 5.25 -17.61
N ASP A 224 3.21 5.10 -18.81
CA ASP A 224 3.44 3.93 -19.66
C ASP A 224 4.90 3.85 -20.14
N VAL A 225 5.53 4.98 -20.46
CA VAL A 225 6.97 5.06 -20.79
C VAL A 225 7.84 4.56 -19.63
N TYR A 226 7.53 4.96 -18.40
CA TYR A 226 8.25 4.50 -17.21
C TYR A 226 8.12 2.98 -17.05
N ALA A 227 6.89 2.46 -17.09
CA ALA A 227 6.62 1.02 -16.98
C ALA A 227 7.29 0.21 -18.11
N ALA A 228 7.32 0.72 -19.34
CA ALA A 228 8.06 0.13 -20.45
C ALA A 228 9.59 0.15 -20.23
N GLY A 229 10.11 1.16 -19.52
CA GLY A 229 11.51 1.22 -19.09
C GLY A 229 11.85 0.18 -18.00
N ILE A 230 10.95 -0.06 -17.05
CA ILE A 230 11.06 -1.15 -16.06
C ILE A 230 11.04 -2.52 -16.78
N LEU A 231 10.11 -2.71 -17.71
CA LEU A 231 9.99 -3.92 -18.52
C LEU A 231 11.26 -4.17 -19.36
N LEU A 232 11.92 -3.12 -19.87
CA LEU A 232 13.23 -3.23 -20.51
C LEU A 232 14.33 -3.65 -19.53
N TYR A 233 14.40 -3.04 -18.33
CA TYR A 233 15.37 -3.42 -17.29
C TYR A 233 15.27 -4.92 -17.01
N GLU A 234 14.07 -5.38 -16.68
CA GLU A 234 13.81 -6.78 -16.31
C GLU A 234 14.09 -7.76 -17.45
N MET A 235 13.75 -7.43 -18.70
CA MET A 235 14.10 -8.28 -19.85
C MET A 235 15.60 -8.54 -19.94
N VAL A 236 16.47 -7.58 -19.59
CA VAL A 236 17.93 -7.73 -19.73
C VAL A 236 18.64 -8.19 -18.45
N THR A 237 18.05 -7.99 -17.28
CA THR A 237 18.60 -8.45 -15.98
C THR A 237 18.07 -9.81 -15.55
N GLY A 238 16.77 -10.07 -15.78
CA GLY A 238 15.98 -11.16 -15.21
C GLY A 238 15.10 -10.77 -14.03
N ASP A 239 15.38 -9.61 -13.42
CA ASP A 239 14.80 -9.16 -12.15
C ASP A 239 14.30 -7.72 -12.26
N VAL A 240 13.27 -7.35 -11.48
CA VAL A 240 12.80 -5.96 -11.38
C VAL A 240 13.82 -5.06 -10.66
N PRO A 241 13.88 -3.74 -10.94
CA PRO A 241 14.88 -2.85 -10.34
C PRO A 241 14.59 -2.50 -8.87
N HIS A 242 13.35 -2.66 -8.44
CA HIS A 242 12.89 -2.39 -7.08
C HIS A 242 12.10 -3.60 -6.56
N ASP A 243 12.70 -4.32 -5.63
CA ASP A 243 12.09 -5.43 -4.90
C ASP A 243 12.00 -5.10 -3.39
N GLY A 244 11.15 -5.79 -2.63
CA GLY A 244 11.04 -5.60 -1.19
C GLY A 244 9.93 -6.41 -0.51
N ASP A 245 10.07 -6.61 0.80
CA ASP A 245 9.22 -7.49 1.63
C ASP A 245 7.73 -7.10 1.71
N SER A 246 7.35 -5.94 1.16
CA SER A 246 5.96 -5.51 1.04
C SER A 246 5.74 -4.67 -0.23
N PRO A 247 4.54 -4.68 -0.83
CA PRO A 247 4.25 -3.85 -1.98
C PRO A 247 4.43 -2.35 -1.69
N LEU A 248 4.10 -1.90 -0.47
CA LEU A 248 4.30 -0.50 -0.08
C LEU A 248 5.79 -0.11 -0.08
N ALA A 249 6.70 -1.02 0.30
CA ALA A 249 8.13 -0.78 0.20
C ALA A 249 8.64 -0.68 -1.25
N VAL A 250 8.05 -1.45 -2.18
CA VAL A 250 8.34 -1.35 -3.62
C VAL A 250 7.83 -0.01 -4.18
N ALA A 251 6.57 0.35 -3.88
CA ALA A 251 5.99 1.64 -4.26
C ALA A 251 6.83 2.83 -3.74
N TYR A 252 7.24 2.78 -2.46
CA TYR A 252 8.11 3.78 -1.86
C TYR A 252 9.46 3.91 -2.58
N LYS A 253 10.04 2.80 -3.07
CA LYS A 253 11.28 2.82 -3.87
C LYS A 253 11.10 3.51 -5.21
N HIS A 254 10.01 3.28 -5.95
CA HIS A 254 9.75 4.00 -7.21
C HIS A 254 9.74 5.53 -7.01
N VAL A 255 9.21 6.02 -5.88
CA VAL A 255 9.19 7.45 -5.54
C VAL A 255 10.54 7.96 -5.03
N ASN A 256 11.23 7.21 -4.16
CA ASN A 256 12.37 7.73 -3.40
C ASN A 256 13.75 7.28 -3.91
N SER A 257 13.81 6.28 -4.79
CA SER A 257 15.03 5.72 -5.36
C SER A 257 15.04 5.85 -6.89
N ASP A 258 16.21 6.12 -7.46
CA ASP A 258 16.38 6.04 -8.91
C ASP A 258 16.58 4.59 -9.35
N VAL A 259 15.98 4.21 -10.48
CA VAL A 259 16.22 2.91 -11.12
C VAL A 259 17.70 2.83 -11.54
N PRO A 260 18.44 1.79 -11.10
CA PRO A 260 19.85 1.65 -11.45
C PRO A 260 20.02 1.29 -12.93
N SER A 261 21.19 1.63 -13.50
CA SER A 261 21.63 1.10 -14.79
C SER A 261 21.68 -0.44 -14.74
N PRO A 262 20.99 -1.16 -15.65
CA PRO A 262 21.04 -2.62 -15.75
C PRO A 262 22.44 -3.24 -15.64
N SER A 263 23.47 -2.59 -16.21
CA SER A 263 24.86 -3.05 -16.14
C SER A 263 25.44 -3.18 -14.72
N ARG A 264 24.86 -2.50 -13.72
CA ARG A 264 25.22 -2.66 -12.30
C ARG A 264 24.76 -4.00 -11.74
N SER A 265 23.65 -4.53 -12.24
CA SER A 265 23.03 -5.78 -11.79
C SER A 265 23.55 -6.97 -12.60
N ARG A 266 23.84 -6.77 -13.89
CA ARG A 266 24.39 -7.81 -14.78
C ARG A 266 25.45 -7.23 -15.71
N ALA A 267 26.70 -7.67 -15.51
CA ALA A 267 27.81 -7.29 -16.37
C ALA A 267 27.61 -7.75 -17.83
N GLY A 268 28.12 -6.96 -18.78
CA GLY A 268 28.03 -7.24 -20.22
C GLY A 268 26.79 -6.66 -20.91
N ILE A 269 25.92 -5.94 -20.19
CA ILE A 269 24.87 -5.12 -20.81
C ILE A 269 25.52 -3.86 -21.45
N PRO A 270 25.20 -3.51 -22.71
CA PRO A 270 25.77 -2.34 -23.38
C PRO A 270 25.32 -1.01 -22.74
N PRO A 271 26.18 0.02 -22.67
CA PRO A 271 25.83 1.34 -22.12
C PRO A 271 24.65 2.02 -22.82
N GLU A 272 24.38 1.68 -24.08
CA GLU A 272 23.24 2.17 -24.84
C GLU A 272 21.91 1.64 -24.27
N ILE A 273 21.87 0.42 -23.75
CA ILE A 273 20.72 -0.14 -23.03
C ILE A 273 20.54 0.55 -21.67
N ASP A 274 21.65 0.81 -20.96
CA ASP A 274 21.60 1.57 -19.71
C ASP A 274 20.98 2.96 -19.92
N ALA A 275 21.38 3.66 -21.00
CA ALA A 275 20.86 4.97 -21.34
C ALA A 275 19.34 4.94 -21.64
N LEU A 276 18.86 3.94 -22.39
CA LEU A 276 17.42 3.76 -22.67
C LEU A 276 16.63 3.59 -21.36
N VAL A 277 17.05 2.65 -20.51
CA VAL A 277 16.35 2.34 -19.24
C VAL A 277 16.36 3.55 -18.32
N VAL A 278 17.52 4.15 -18.06
CA VAL A 278 17.67 5.26 -17.11
C VAL A 278 16.95 6.53 -17.59
N THR A 279 16.80 6.73 -18.91
CA THR A 279 16.02 7.85 -19.47
C THR A 279 14.52 7.59 -19.36
N ALA A 280 14.05 6.39 -19.68
CA ALA A 280 12.63 6.03 -19.55
C ALA A 280 12.16 6.05 -18.08
N THR A 281 13.03 5.67 -17.14
CA THR A 281 12.70 5.48 -15.72
C THR A 281 13.12 6.65 -14.80
N ARG A 282 13.33 7.86 -15.34
CA ARG A 282 13.52 9.07 -14.50
C ARG A 282 12.34 9.30 -13.57
N ARG A 283 12.60 9.73 -12.33
CA ARG A 283 11.52 10.00 -11.39
C ARG A 283 10.63 11.17 -11.82
N ASP A 284 11.20 12.34 -12.13
CA ASP A 284 10.46 13.45 -12.75
C ASP A 284 9.98 13.06 -14.17
N PRO A 285 8.65 13.02 -14.45
CA PRO A 285 8.12 12.75 -15.78
C PRO A 285 8.62 13.70 -16.87
N LYS A 286 9.01 14.94 -16.53
CA LYS A 286 9.56 15.93 -17.49
C LYS A 286 10.97 15.58 -17.99
N LEU A 287 11.68 14.70 -17.28
CA LEU A 287 13.02 14.23 -17.64
C LEU A 287 13.01 12.88 -18.40
N ARG A 288 11.83 12.28 -18.59
CA ARG A 288 11.63 11.07 -19.40
C ARG A 288 11.47 11.40 -20.88
N TYR A 289 11.38 10.36 -21.72
CA TYR A 289 10.74 10.48 -23.03
C TYR A 289 9.30 11.00 -22.85
N GLN A 290 8.95 12.13 -23.48
CA GLN A 290 7.63 12.74 -23.30
C GLN A 290 6.51 11.97 -24.01
N ARG A 291 6.84 11.09 -24.98
CA ARG A 291 5.89 10.24 -25.72
C ARG A 291 6.53 8.88 -26.01
N ALA A 292 5.71 7.83 -26.10
CA ALA A 292 6.19 6.49 -26.47
C ALA A 292 6.87 6.45 -27.86
N ILE A 293 6.46 7.31 -28.81
CA ILE A 293 7.08 7.42 -30.13
C ILE A 293 8.54 7.93 -30.08
N ASP A 294 8.88 8.75 -29.08
CA ASP A 294 10.24 9.28 -28.90
C ASP A 294 11.14 8.18 -28.32
N PHE A 295 10.63 7.40 -27.36
CA PHE A 295 11.33 6.22 -26.84
C PHE A 295 11.52 5.14 -27.93
N LEU A 296 10.52 4.92 -28.77
CA LEU A 296 10.59 4.00 -29.92
C LEU A 296 11.68 4.40 -30.93
N ALA A 297 11.82 5.69 -31.24
CA ALA A 297 12.86 6.19 -32.13
C ALA A 297 14.27 5.93 -31.57
N ASP A 298 14.43 6.08 -30.26
CA ASP A 298 15.66 5.79 -29.54
C ASP A 298 15.98 4.28 -29.51
N VAL A 299 15.00 3.44 -29.20
CA VAL A 299 15.10 1.97 -29.26
C VAL A 299 15.55 1.50 -30.65
N ARG A 300 14.92 2.02 -31.70
CA ARG A 300 15.27 1.72 -33.10
C ARG A 300 16.70 2.13 -33.43
N ARG A 301 17.14 3.31 -32.98
CA ARG A 301 18.51 3.80 -33.19
C ARG A 301 19.53 2.92 -32.47
N VAL A 302 19.31 2.58 -31.20
CA VAL A 302 20.23 1.73 -30.42
C VAL A 302 20.28 0.32 -31.02
N ARG A 303 19.15 -0.24 -31.46
CA ARG A 303 19.11 -1.56 -32.08
C ARG A 303 20.02 -1.69 -33.31
N THR A 304 20.26 -0.62 -34.09
CA THR A 304 21.19 -0.69 -35.23
C THR A 304 22.67 -0.67 -34.85
N THR A 305 23.02 -0.31 -33.61
CA THR A 305 24.41 -0.34 -33.11
C THR A 305 24.74 -1.64 -32.37
N LEU A 306 23.75 -2.47 -32.07
CA LEU A 306 23.94 -3.75 -31.37
C LEU A 306 24.30 -4.89 -32.35
N PRO A 307 25.03 -5.93 -31.87
CA PRO A 307 25.18 -7.17 -32.61
C PRO A 307 23.82 -7.82 -32.92
N PRO A 308 23.67 -8.51 -34.06
CA PRO A 308 22.40 -9.09 -34.48
C PRO A 308 21.87 -10.14 -33.49
N ALA A 309 20.54 -10.31 -33.48
CA ALA A 309 19.81 -11.29 -32.70
C ALA A 309 20.51 -12.66 -32.65
N ARG A 310 20.73 -13.16 -31.43
CA ARG A 310 20.95 -14.60 -31.24
C ARG A 310 19.59 -15.29 -31.21
N PRO A 311 19.44 -16.50 -31.76
CA PRO A 311 18.23 -17.29 -31.58
C PRO A 311 17.92 -17.50 -30.09
N PHE A 312 16.64 -17.60 -29.74
CA PHE A 312 16.22 -17.98 -28.39
C PHE A 312 16.60 -19.45 -28.12
N THR A 313 17.69 -19.66 -27.39
CA THR A 313 18.12 -20.98 -26.92
C THR A 313 17.58 -21.22 -25.52
N ASP A 314 16.85 -22.32 -25.30
CA ASP A 314 16.31 -22.66 -23.98
C ASP A 314 17.44 -22.80 -22.95
N SER A 315 17.39 -22.02 -21.88
CA SER A 315 18.44 -21.99 -20.85
C SER A 315 18.58 -23.33 -20.12
N ARG A 316 17.58 -24.22 -20.18
CA ARG A 316 17.63 -25.57 -19.61
C ARG A 316 18.35 -26.59 -20.49
N ALA A 317 18.65 -26.25 -21.75
CA ALA A 317 19.23 -27.19 -22.72
C ALA A 317 20.77 -27.20 -22.77
N THR A 318 21.47 -26.39 -21.96
CA THR A 318 22.92 -26.17 -22.11
C THR A 318 23.76 -26.83 -21.00
N LEU A 319 23.87 -28.17 -21.08
CA LEU A 319 24.97 -28.95 -20.50
C LEU A 319 25.43 -29.95 -21.57
N VAL A 320 26.75 -30.22 -21.67
CA VAL A 320 27.43 -30.98 -22.74
C VAL A 320 27.53 -30.13 -24.04
N VAL A 321 28.70 -29.86 -24.65
CA VAL A 321 29.90 -30.68 -24.97
C VAL A 321 31.25 -29.96 -24.70
N ASP A 322 32.29 -30.77 -24.50
CA ASP A 322 33.73 -30.54 -24.39
C ASP A 322 34.42 -29.29 -24.97
N SER A 323 35.43 -28.83 -24.21
CA SER A 323 36.57 -28.05 -24.69
C SER A 323 37.77 -28.95 -25.00
N THR A 324 38.06 -29.26 -26.27
CA THR A 324 39.41 -29.71 -26.68
C THR A 324 39.79 -29.29 -28.11
N ALA A 325 41.11 -29.19 -28.31
CA ALA A 325 41.86 -29.11 -29.57
C ALA A 325 41.83 -27.80 -30.37
N ALA A 326 43.04 -27.35 -30.72
CA ALA A 326 43.32 -26.10 -31.41
C ALA A 326 44.06 -26.34 -32.74
N ALA A 327 44.21 -25.25 -33.50
CA ALA A 327 45.21 -25.02 -34.56
C ALA A 327 45.12 -25.85 -35.87
N GLY A 328 45.04 -25.13 -37.00
CA GLY A 328 45.11 -25.68 -38.35
C GLY A 328 45.24 -24.59 -39.42
N SER A 329 46.46 -24.11 -39.66
CA SER A 329 46.76 -23.10 -40.69
C SER A 329 46.83 -23.73 -42.10
N GLY A 330 46.23 -23.08 -43.11
CA GLY A 330 46.27 -23.50 -44.52
C GLY A 330 45.92 -22.35 -45.48
N ARG A 331 46.58 -22.27 -46.64
CA ARG A 331 46.68 -21.04 -47.49
C ARG A 331 46.57 -21.37 -49.00
N ARG A 332 46.15 -20.37 -49.82
CA ARG A 332 46.10 -20.31 -51.33
C ARG A 332 44.76 -20.76 -51.96
N LYS A 333 44.32 -20.34 -53.17
CA LYS A 333 44.52 -19.15 -54.07
C LYS A 333 43.45 -19.16 -55.21
N ASN A 334 42.99 -17.97 -55.65
CA ASN A 334 42.50 -17.51 -56.97
C ASN A 334 41.73 -18.40 -58.02
N GLY A 335 40.44 -18.09 -58.26
CA GLY A 335 39.68 -17.96 -59.56
C GLY A 335 39.66 -19.08 -60.63
N PRO A 336 39.05 -18.88 -61.83
CA PRO A 336 37.78 -18.22 -62.23
C PRO A 336 36.80 -19.17 -63.02
N PRO A 337 35.61 -18.76 -63.53
CA PRO A 337 34.59 -19.67 -64.09
C PRO A 337 34.47 -19.72 -65.64
N PRO A 338 34.04 -20.87 -66.21
CA PRO A 338 32.99 -20.98 -67.25
C PRO A 338 32.08 -22.23 -67.05
N GLY A 339 30.96 -22.53 -67.75
CA GLY A 339 30.18 -21.85 -68.81
C GLY A 339 29.32 -22.87 -69.62
N GLN A 340 28.05 -22.52 -69.95
CA GLN A 340 27.10 -23.22 -70.87
C GLN A 340 26.53 -24.61 -70.41
N GLY A 341 25.29 -25.03 -70.75
CA GLY A 341 24.15 -24.39 -71.45
C GLY A 341 23.00 -25.37 -71.82
N ARG A 342 21.95 -24.88 -72.53
CA ARG A 342 20.73 -25.55 -73.11
C ARG A 342 19.49 -25.76 -72.19
N LYS A 343 18.22 -25.64 -72.65
CA LYS A 343 17.56 -24.96 -73.81
C LYS A 343 16.01 -25.02 -73.71
N GLN A 344 15.30 -23.91 -74.04
CA GLN A 344 13.94 -23.80 -74.65
C GLN A 344 12.70 -24.35 -73.84
N ALA A 345 11.45 -23.88 -74.01
CA ALA A 345 10.80 -23.00 -75.01
C ALA A 345 9.67 -22.08 -74.43
N PRO A 346 9.16 -21.06 -75.18
CA PRO A 346 8.18 -20.05 -74.69
C PRO A 346 6.78 -20.07 -75.36
N VAL A 347 5.79 -19.37 -74.78
CA VAL A 347 4.40 -19.17 -75.28
C VAL A 347 3.97 -17.68 -75.06
N PRO A 348 3.14 -17.03 -75.91
CA PRO A 348 3.31 -15.60 -76.26
C PRO A 348 2.30 -14.59 -75.64
N PRO A 349 2.52 -13.27 -75.83
CA PRO A 349 1.58 -12.20 -75.45
C PRO A 349 0.57 -11.85 -76.58
N SER A 350 -0.51 -11.13 -76.24
CA SER A 350 -1.47 -10.56 -77.21
C SER A 350 -1.81 -9.10 -76.89
N ARG A 351 -1.93 -8.25 -77.93
CA ARG A 351 -2.27 -6.83 -77.80
C ARG A 351 -3.07 -6.32 -79.02
N ALA A 352 -4.22 -5.69 -78.73
CA ALA A 352 -4.88 -4.58 -79.46
C ALA A 352 -5.46 -4.75 -80.89
N SER A 353 -6.71 -4.28 -81.10
CA SER A 353 -7.08 -3.12 -81.98
C SER A 353 -8.43 -3.22 -82.75
N GLY A 354 -9.49 -2.53 -82.26
CA GLY A 354 -10.63 -1.92 -83.03
C GLY A 354 -11.60 -2.81 -83.87
N PRO A 355 -12.64 -2.23 -84.54
CA PRO A 355 -13.26 -0.89 -84.42
C PRO A 355 -14.83 -0.88 -84.34
N LEU A 356 -15.44 0.32 -84.20
CA LEU A 356 -16.89 0.65 -84.39
C LEU A 356 -17.16 1.07 -85.88
N PRO A 357 -18.40 1.33 -86.44
CA PRO A 357 -19.58 2.01 -85.82
C PRO A 357 -21.05 1.77 -86.39
N VAL A 358 -22.04 2.58 -85.93
CA VAL A 358 -23.31 3.10 -86.59
C VAL A 358 -24.75 2.52 -86.30
N ALA A 359 -25.52 3.27 -85.47
CA ALA A 359 -26.93 3.77 -85.53
C ALA A 359 -28.28 2.94 -85.48
N HIS A 360 -29.05 3.19 -84.38
CA HIS A 360 -30.50 3.64 -84.27
C HIS A 360 -31.72 2.78 -84.75
N PRO A 361 -33.02 3.04 -84.33
CA PRO A 361 -33.62 4.19 -83.59
C PRO A 361 -34.75 3.95 -82.49
N ARG A 362 -35.00 4.98 -81.63
CA ARG A 362 -36.30 5.39 -80.93
C ARG A 362 -36.94 4.41 -79.88
N ARG A 363 -37.74 4.83 -78.86
CA ARG A 363 -38.49 6.08 -78.52
C ARG A 363 -38.73 6.28 -76.98
N ARG A 364 -38.87 7.56 -76.55
CA ARG A 364 -39.36 8.15 -75.25
C ARG A 364 -40.39 7.30 -74.44
N ARG A 365 -40.55 7.41 -73.10
CA ARG A 365 -40.88 8.62 -72.27
C ARG A 365 -41.06 8.18 -70.78
N ARG A 366 -40.71 9.03 -69.78
CA ARG A 366 -41.05 9.02 -68.31
C ARG A 366 -39.80 9.15 -67.39
N LEU A 367 -39.23 10.35 -67.27
CA LEU A 367 -38.16 10.64 -66.29
C LEU A 367 -38.16 12.07 -65.71
N THR A 368 -39.15 12.90 -66.07
CA THR A 368 -39.22 14.33 -65.67
C THR A 368 -40.05 14.60 -64.40
N ILE A 369 -40.64 13.57 -63.78
CA ILE A 369 -41.50 13.72 -62.60
C ILE A 369 -40.73 13.41 -61.30
N THR A 370 -39.86 12.40 -61.31
CA THR A 370 -39.04 12.02 -60.14
C THR A 370 -38.02 13.10 -59.76
N ALA A 371 -37.38 13.75 -60.74
CA ALA A 371 -36.44 14.85 -60.49
C ALA A 371 -37.11 16.08 -59.86
N LEU A 372 -38.38 16.36 -60.20
CA LEU A 372 -39.11 17.50 -59.64
C LEU A 372 -39.50 17.27 -58.18
N ILE A 373 -39.95 16.05 -57.85
CA ILE A 373 -40.33 15.65 -56.48
C ILE A 373 -39.11 15.64 -55.56
N ALA A 374 -37.96 15.13 -56.02
CA ALA A 374 -36.71 15.17 -55.27
C ALA A 374 -36.26 16.61 -54.96
N LEU A 375 -36.42 17.53 -55.91
CA LEU A 375 -36.08 18.94 -55.71
C LEU A 375 -37.05 19.64 -54.74
N THR A 376 -38.36 19.37 -54.81
CA THR A 376 -39.32 19.96 -53.84
C THR A 376 -39.14 19.41 -52.44
N VAL A 377 -38.79 18.13 -52.28
CA VAL A 377 -38.46 17.54 -50.96
C VAL A 377 -37.15 18.13 -50.42
N ALA A 378 -36.13 18.33 -51.26
CA ALA A 378 -34.89 18.98 -50.86
C ALA A 378 -35.12 20.45 -50.42
N VAL A 379 -35.92 21.22 -51.16
CA VAL A 379 -36.25 22.61 -50.81
C VAL A 379 -37.14 22.68 -49.56
N ALA A 380 -38.08 21.75 -49.38
CA ALA A 380 -38.90 21.68 -48.17
C ALA A 380 -38.07 21.24 -46.94
N ALA A 381 -37.11 20.34 -47.10
CA ALA A 381 -36.18 19.96 -46.03
C ALA A 381 -35.22 21.10 -45.67
N PHE A 382 -34.74 21.87 -46.64
CA PHE A 382 -33.85 23.01 -46.41
C PHE A 382 -34.59 24.20 -45.78
N GLY A 383 -35.77 24.56 -46.29
CA GLY A 383 -36.62 25.60 -45.69
C GLY A 383 -37.21 25.20 -44.34
N GLY A 384 -37.44 23.90 -44.10
CA GLY A 384 -37.82 23.38 -42.80
C GLY A 384 -36.69 23.43 -41.77
N TRP A 385 -35.43 23.28 -42.20
CA TRP A 385 -34.26 23.42 -41.33
C TRP A 385 -34.08 24.88 -40.86
N ASP A 386 -34.23 25.84 -41.77
CA ASP A 386 -34.10 27.28 -41.49
C ASP A 386 -35.22 27.83 -40.58
N LEU A 387 -36.43 27.25 -40.66
CA LEU A 387 -37.57 27.63 -39.79
C LEU A 387 -37.65 26.83 -38.47
N ALA A 388 -36.99 25.68 -38.36
CA ALA A 388 -36.93 24.90 -37.13
C ALA A 388 -35.78 25.33 -36.20
N VAL A 389 -34.69 25.87 -36.76
CA VAL A 389 -33.68 26.63 -35.99
C VAL A 389 -34.21 28.06 -35.79
N GLY A 390 -35.25 28.18 -34.97
CA GLY A 390 -35.72 29.48 -34.49
C GLY A 390 -34.55 30.23 -33.85
N GLN A 391 -34.49 31.55 -34.08
CA GLN A 391 -33.39 32.44 -33.68
C GLN A 391 -33.04 32.30 -32.19
N ALA A 392 -32.11 31.40 -31.88
CA ALA A 392 -31.48 31.33 -30.58
C ALA A 392 -30.36 32.37 -30.58
N SER A 393 -30.66 33.57 -30.10
CA SER A 393 -29.61 34.53 -29.75
C SER A 393 -28.70 33.87 -28.71
N PHE A 394 -27.39 33.94 -28.95
CA PHE A 394 -26.39 33.59 -27.96
C PHE A 394 -25.78 34.87 -27.41
N ILE A 395 -25.54 34.88 -26.11
CA ILE A 395 -24.89 35.96 -25.38
C ILE A 395 -23.69 35.39 -24.63
N ALA A 396 -22.60 36.15 -24.56
CA ALA A 396 -21.40 35.72 -23.86
C ALA A 396 -21.65 35.63 -22.34
N ALA A 397 -21.26 34.52 -21.73
CA ALA A 397 -21.36 34.29 -20.28
C ALA A 397 -20.63 35.41 -19.50
N PRO A 398 -21.31 36.12 -18.58
CA PRO A 398 -20.65 37.06 -17.67
C PRO A 398 -19.62 36.38 -16.77
N THR A 399 -18.62 37.14 -16.29
CA THR A 399 -17.66 36.62 -15.32
C THR A 399 -18.30 36.56 -13.93
N VAL A 400 -18.49 35.34 -13.42
CA VAL A 400 -19.04 35.08 -12.07
C VAL A 400 -18.07 34.36 -11.12
N VAL A 401 -16.92 33.91 -11.62
CA VAL A 401 -15.87 33.26 -10.80
C VAL A 401 -15.31 34.26 -9.78
N GLY A 402 -15.19 33.83 -8.53
CA GLY A 402 -14.74 34.67 -7.41
C GLY A 402 -15.81 35.56 -6.77
N LEU A 403 -17.04 35.59 -7.31
CA LEU A 403 -18.18 36.26 -6.67
C LEU A 403 -18.90 35.33 -5.68
N THR A 404 -19.64 35.92 -4.73
CA THR A 404 -20.63 35.17 -3.94
C THR A 404 -21.81 34.73 -4.83
N GLN A 405 -22.57 33.72 -4.38
CA GLN A 405 -23.79 33.30 -5.08
C GLN A 405 -24.75 34.47 -5.35
N SER A 406 -24.98 35.36 -4.38
CA SER A 406 -25.94 36.46 -4.53
C SER A 406 -25.48 37.54 -5.51
N GLU A 407 -24.18 37.84 -5.56
CA GLU A 407 -23.61 38.76 -6.55
C GLU A 407 -23.65 38.16 -7.96
N ALA A 408 -23.33 36.87 -8.10
CA ALA A 408 -23.41 36.17 -9.38
C ALA A 408 -24.85 36.03 -9.88
N GLU A 409 -25.83 35.80 -9.00
CA GLU A 409 -27.26 35.85 -9.34
C GLU A 409 -27.66 37.21 -9.90
N GLN A 410 -27.21 38.32 -9.29
CA GLN A 410 -27.49 39.67 -9.80
C GLN A 410 -26.82 39.93 -11.16
N VAL A 411 -25.56 39.52 -11.34
CA VAL A 411 -24.83 39.67 -12.60
C VAL A 411 -25.51 38.87 -13.72
N LEU A 412 -25.86 37.60 -13.48
CA LEU A 412 -26.53 36.75 -14.46
C LEU A 412 -27.96 37.21 -14.76
N ALA A 413 -28.74 37.61 -13.75
CA ALA A 413 -30.08 38.17 -13.95
C ALA A 413 -30.04 39.45 -14.80
N SER A 414 -29.02 40.30 -14.63
CA SER A 414 -28.83 41.50 -15.46
C SER A 414 -28.55 41.19 -16.94
N ALA A 415 -28.01 39.99 -17.22
CA ALA A 415 -27.79 39.45 -18.56
C ALA A 415 -28.95 38.56 -19.06
N GLY A 416 -30.05 38.41 -18.31
CA GLY A 416 -31.15 37.52 -18.68
C GLY A 416 -30.82 36.02 -18.56
N LEU A 417 -29.86 35.65 -17.70
CA LEU A 417 -29.43 34.28 -17.42
C LEU A 417 -29.80 33.86 -15.99
N THR A 418 -30.01 32.57 -15.78
CA THR A 418 -30.33 31.98 -14.46
C THR A 418 -29.11 31.29 -13.86
N LEU A 419 -28.76 31.57 -12.60
CA LEU A 419 -27.73 30.81 -11.89
C LEU A 419 -28.26 29.43 -11.48
N THR A 420 -27.43 28.40 -11.58
CA THR A 420 -27.73 27.06 -11.04
C THR A 420 -26.49 26.53 -10.32
N VAL A 421 -26.57 26.34 -9.01
CA VAL A 421 -25.48 25.66 -8.27
C VAL A 421 -25.48 24.19 -8.69
N THR A 422 -24.43 23.76 -9.38
CA THR A 422 -24.30 22.40 -9.93
C THR A 422 -23.53 21.48 -9.00
N ASP A 423 -22.55 22.01 -8.25
CA ASP A 423 -21.73 21.24 -7.31
C ASP A 423 -21.09 22.14 -6.24
N THR A 424 -20.42 21.54 -5.25
CA THR A 424 -19.61 22.22 -4.24
C THR A 424 -18.24 21.53 -4.11
N ALA A 425 -17.15 22.28 -4.21
CA ALA A 425 -15.77 21.75 -4.18
C ALA A 425 -14.93 22.43 -3.10
N PHE A 426 -13.93 21.75 -2.54
CA PHE A 426 -12.92 22.40 -1.70
C PHE A 426 -11.89 23.13 -2.59
N SER A 427 -11.40 24.28 -2.13
CA SER A 427 -10.39 25.07 -2.84
C SER A 427 -9.44 25.75 -1.86
N GLU A 428 -8.14 25.66 -2.12
CA GLU A 428 -7.11 26.36 -1.34
C GLU A 428 -6.99 27.85 -1.74
N ASP A 429 -7.38 28.20 -2.97
CA ASP A 429 -7.24 29.55 -3.53
C ASP A 429 -8.53 30.40 -3.43
N VAL A 430 -9.69 29.75 -3.33
CA VAL A 430 -11.01 30.39 -3.33
C VAL A 430 -11.68 30.20 -1.98
N ALA A 431 -11.93 31.30 -1.26
CA ALA A 431 -12.60 31.27 0.05
C ALA A 431 -14.00 30.63 -0.05
N ALA A 432 -14.50 30.11 1.08
CA ALA A 432 -15.82 29.49 1.16
C ALA A 432 -16.93 30.44 0.66
N ASP A 433 -18.00 29.85 0.10
CA ASP A 433 -19.18 30.52 -0.46
C ASP A 433 -18.95 31.41 -1.69
N LEU A 434 -17.73 31.41 -2.25
CA LEU A 434 -17.39 32.00 -3.55
C LEU A 434 -17.40 30.96 -4.68
N ILE A 435 -17.69 31.40 -5.91
CA ILE A 435 -17.71 30.52 -7.09
C ILE A 435 -16.29 30.17 -7.56
N VAL A 436 -15.99 28.88 -7.62
CA VAL A 436 -14.71 28.31 -8.10
C VAL A 436 -14.67 28.26 -9.63
N SER A 437 -15.77 27.87 -10.27
CA SER A 437 -15.89 27.74 -11.73
C SER A 437 -17.34 27.88 -12.18
N SER A 438 -17.54 28.25 -13.45
CA SER A 438 -18.84 28.26 -14.11
C SER A 438 -18.84 27.42 -15.38
N ASP A 439 -19.98 26.83 -15.70
CA ASP A 439 -20.25 26.14 -16.97
C ASP A 439 -21.48 26.77 -17.67
N PRO A 440 -21.32 27.37 -18.86
CA PRO A 440 -20.04 27.57 -19.56
C PRO A 440 -19.14 28.61 -18.88
N ALA A 441 -17.86 28.59 -19.25
CA ALA A 441 -16.86 29.52 -18.73
C ALA A 441 -17.12 30.97 -19.20
N PRO A 442 -16.60 32.00 -18.49
CA PRO A 442 -16.80 33.39 -18.88
C PRO A 442 -16.37 33.67 -20.32
N GLY A 443 -17.20 34.41 -21.07
CA GLY A 443 -16.97 34.74 -22.48
C GLY A 443 -17.43 33.70 -23.50
N PHE A 444 -17.89 32.51 -23.08
CA PHE A 444 -18.47 31.50 -23.97
C PHE A 444 -19.97 31.72 -24.21
N ASP A 445 -20.48 31.24 -25.33
CA ASP A 445 -21.86 31.45 -25.76
C ASP A 445 -22.89 30.69 -24.90
N VAL A 446 -23.77 31.44 -24.23
CA VAL A 446 -24.97 30.93 -23.55
C VAL A 446 -26.18 31.33 -24.37
N ARG A 447 -27.17 30.43 -24.49
CA ARG A 447 -28.47 30.79 -25.08
C ARG A 447 -29.16 31.86 -24.24
N GLU A 448 -29.71 32.89 -24.87
CA GLU A 448 -30.53 33.91 -24.21
C GLU A 448 -31.70 33.27 -23.42
N GLY A 449 -31.86 33.64 -22.15
CA GLY A 449 -32.77 32.97 -21.20
C GLY A 449 -32.27 31.64 -20.61
N GLY A 450 -31.01 31.25 -20.89
CA GLY A 450 -30.40 30.01 -20.42
C GLY A 450 -29.91 30.05 -18.97
N SER A 451 -29.36 28.91 -18.52
CA SER A 451 -28.79 28.76 -17.18
C SER A 451 -27.27 28.63 -17.23
N VAL A 452 -26.57 29.23 -16.27
CA VAL A 452 -25.13 29.05 -16.02
C VAL A 452 -24.96 28.19 -14.77
N GLY A 453 -24.33 27.02 -14.93
CA GLY A 453 -23.92 26.17 -13.82
C GLY A 453 -22.76 26.80 -13.05
N VAL A 454 -22.76 26.73 -11.72
CA VAL A 454 -21.66 27.23 -10.88
C VAL A 454 -21.27 26.21 -9.81
N VAL A 455 -19.98 26.11 -9.55
CA VAL A 455 -19.41 25.31 -8.45
C VAL A 455 -19.03 26.24 -7.31
N LEU A 456 -19.60 26.05 -6.13
CA LEU A 456 -19.28 26.86 -4.94
C LEU A 456 -18.11 26.26 -4.16
N SER A 457 -17.25 27.13 -3.63
CA SER A 457 -16.15 26.74 -2.75
C SER A 457 -16.67 26.40 -1.37
N ARG A 458 -16.20 25.28 -0.82
CA ARG A 458 -16.32 24.92 0.60
C ARG A 458 -15.14 25.43 1.43
N GLY A 459 -14.27 26.24 0.82
CA GLY A 459 -12.99 26.67 1.37
C GLY A 459 -11.92 25.56 1.35
N PRO A 460 -10.82 25.76 2.09
CA PRO A 460 -9.70 24.82 2.15
C PRO A 460 -10.08 23.50 2.86
N GLU A 461 -9.64 22.34 2.34
CA GLU A 461 -9.92 21.04 2.97
C GLU A 461 -9.04 20.85 4.23
N ARG A 462 -9.63 20.48 5.37
CA ARG A 462 -8.91 20.31 6.65
C ARG A 462 -9.27 19.00 7.34
N PHE A 463 -8.28 18.44 8.01
CA PHE A 463 -8.34 17.18 8.74
C PHE A 463 -7.90 17.41 10.19
N ALA A 464 -8.68 16.92 11.14
CA ALA A 464 -8.34 17.03 12.56
C ALA A 464 -7.37 15.91 12.96
N VAL A 465 -6.28 16.24 13.67
CA VAL A 465 -5.38 15.23 14.24
C VAL A 465 -6.15 14.38 15.27
N PRO A 466 -6.24 13.04 15.10
CA PRO A 466 -7.03 12.18 16.00
C PRO A 466 -6.40 12.04 17.40
N ASP A 467 -7.24 11.76 18.40
CA ASP A 467 -6.77 11.53 19.79
C ASP A 467 -6.20 10.11 19.96
N VAL A 468 -4.89 10.01 19.78
CA VAL A 468 -4.15 8.75 19.86
C VAL A 468 -3.48 8.51 21.23
N ARG A 469 -3.84 9.28 22.27
CA ARG A 469 -3.20 9.16 23.60
C ARG A 469 -3.48 7.80 24.23
N GLY A 470 -2.44 7.18 24.79
CA GLY A 470 -2.55 5.86 25.43
C GLY A 470 -2.68 4.70 24.44
N LEU A 471 -2.74 4.94 23.13
CA LEU A 471 -2.60 3.90 22.09
C LEU A 471 -1.14 3.43 21.97
N SER A 472 -0.91 2.24 21.40
CA SER A 472 0.46 1.86 21.03
C SER A 472 0.92 2.69 19.83
N ALA A 473 2.23 2.77 19.59
CA ALA A 473 2.75 3.46 18.40
C ALA A 473 2.20 2.92 17.07
N ALA A 474 1.87 1.62 17.00
CA ALA A 474 1.29 1.00 15.82
C ALA A 474 -0.21 1.35 15.64
N ASP A 475 -0.99 1.30 16.73
CA ASP A 475 -2.41 1.65 16.69
C ASP A 475 -2.59 3.15 16.39
N ALA A 476 -1.77 4.00 17.02
CA ALA A 476 -1.73 5.44 16.76
C ALA A 476 -1.37 5.77 15.30
N ALA A 477 -0.43 5.02 14.71
CA ALA A 477 -0.07 5.17 13.31
C ALA A 477 -1.22 4.80 12.37
N ALA A 478 -1.96 3.74 12.69
CA ALA A 478 -3.15 3.34 11.94
C ALA A 478 -4.27 4.39 12.04
N GLU A 479 -4.53 4.95 13.22
CA GLU A 479 -5.55 5.97 13.44
C GLU A 479 -5.23 7.29 12.72
N ILE A 480 -3.99 7.77 12.79
CA ILE A 480 -3.50 8.95 12.06
C ILE A 480 -3.63 8.75 10.55
N THR A 481 -3.23 7.59 10.04
CA THR A 481 -3.36 7.26 8.61
C THR A 481 -4.83 7.17 8.18
N GLY A 482 -5.69 6.60 9.03
CA GLY A 482 -7.14 6.53 8.80
C GLY A 482 -7.81 7.91 8.76
N ALA A 483 -7.26 8.90 9.46
CA ALA A 483 -7.71 10.29 9.43
C ALA A 483 -7.21 11.09 8.20
N GLY A 484 -6.49 10.47 7.25
CA GLY A 484 -5.98 11.16 6.05
C GLY A 484 -4.71 11.99 6.30
N LEU A 485 -3.94 11.65 7.33
CA LEU A 485 -2.69 12.30 7.72
C LEU A 485 -1.51 11.32 7.60
N THR A 486 -0.28 11.83 7.52
CA THR A 486 0.92 10.97 7.48
C THR A 486 1.57 10.86 8.86
N VAL A 487 2.17 9.70 9.17
CA VAL A 487 2.87 9.49 10.44
C VAL A 487 4.33 9.89 10.29
N GLY A 488 4.80 10.75 11.19
CA GLY A 488 6.15 11.31 11.18
C GLY A 488 7.15 10.54 12.03
N ALA A 489 8.09 11.27 12.62
CA ALA A 489 9.09 10.73 13.51
C ALA A 489 8.49 10.29 14.85
N SER A 490 8.86 9.08 15.29
CA SER A 490 8.60 8.62 16.65
C SER A 490 9.68 9.13 17.61
N LYS A 491 9.40 10.21 18.34
CA LYS A 491 10.24 10.70 19.44
C LYS A 491 9.95 9.87 20.70
N GLN A 492 10.93 9.74 21.61
CA GLN A 492 10.75 8.96 22.83
C GLN A 492 11.17 9.73 24.09
N SER A 493 10.20 10.12 24.91
CA SER A 493 10.36 10.80 26.21
C SER A 493 10.24 9.83 27.38
N PHE A 494 10.64 10.23 28.59
CA PHE A 494 10.24 9.53 29.82
C PHE A 494 8.99 10.20 30.36
N ASP A 495 8.01 9.39 30.79
CA ASP A 495 6.76 9.86 31.38
C ASP A 495 6.45 9.00 32.61
N ASP A 496 6.27 9.64 33.76
CA ASP A 496 6.05 8.95 35.04
C ASP A 496 4.59 8.48 35.22
N THR A 497 3.67 8.88 34.33
CA THR A 497 2.23 8.56 34.36
C THR A 497 1.80 7.61 33.24
N VAL A 498 2.41 7.72 32.05
CA VAL A 498 2.06 6.93 30.86
C VAL A 498 2.99 5.72 30.73
N ALA A 499 2.39 4.53 30.62
CA ALA A 499 3.13 3.28 30.49
C ALA A 499 4.05 3.24 29.25
N ALA A 500 5.17 2.52 29.37
CA ALA A 500 6.14 2.40 28.28
C ALA A 500 5.50 1.82 26.99
N GLY A 501 5.86 2.40 25.84
CA GLY A 501 5.33 2.01 24.53
C GLY A 501 3.98 2.62 24.16
N LYS A 502 3.44 3.53 24.99
CA LYS A 502 2.21 4.28 24.71
C LYS A 502 2.48 5.71 24.27
N VAL A 503 1.65 6.24 23.37
CA VAL A 503 1.76 7.64 22.89
C VAL A 503 1.29 8.62 23.97
N THR A 504 2.08 9.65 24.23
CA THR A 504 1.80 10.74 25.17
C THR A 504 1.22 11.97 24.46
N GLU A 505 1.83 12.35 23.34
CA GLU A 505 1.57 13.60 22.61
C GLU A 505 1.82 13.41 21.11
N THR A 506 1.29 14.33 20.30
CA THR A 506 1.53 14.43 18.85
C THR A 506 1.96 15.85 18.49
N ASP A 507 2.67 15.99 17.37
CA ASP A 507 3.06 17.27 16.78
C ASP A 507 2.83 17.20 15.25
N PRO A 508 1.81 17.87 14.68
CA PRO A 508 0.87 18.80 15.31
C PRO A 508 -0.02 18.20 16.42
N ALA A 509 -0.48 19.07 17.31
CA ALA A 509 -1.27 18.68 18.49
C ALA A 509 -2.63 18.06 18.14
N ILE A 510 -3.12 17.20 19.03
CA ILE A 510 -4.43 16.53 18.92
C ILE A 510 -5.56 17.55 18.76
N GLY A 511 -6.44 17.33 17.79
CA GLY A 511 -7.52 18.24 17.42
C GLY A 511 -7.10 19.43 16.56
N ALA A 512 -5.81 19.58 16.22
CA ALA A 512 -5.40 20.62 15.27
C ALA A 512 -5.94 20.31 13.87
N GLU A 513 -6.51 21.33 13.21
CA GLU A 513 -6.94 21.25 11.82
C GLU A 513 -5.76 21.50 10.89
N VAL A 514 -5.35 20.45 10.17
CA VAL A 514 -4.19 20.46 9.27
C VAL A 514 -4.60 20.09 7.85
N LYS A 515 -3.69 20.23 6.88
CA LYS A 515 -3.97 19.81 5.49
C LYS A 515 -3.94 18.29 5.39
N ARG A 516 -4.58 17.75 4.35
CA ARG A 516 -4.39 16.36 3.92
C ARG A 516 -2.90 16.01 3.84
N ASP A 517 -2.56 14.79 4.21
CA ASP A 517 -1.19 14.24 4.21
C ASP A 517 -0.18 14.96 5.12
N THR A 518 -0.60 15.93 5.95
CA THR A 518 0.28 16.59 6.93
C THR A 518 0.91 15.54 7.85
N THR A 519 2.22 15.66 8.05
CA THR A 519 2.99 14.74 8.89
C THR A 519 2.77 15.05 10.37
N VAL A 520 2.38 14.02 11.12
CA VAL A 520 2.16 14.04 12.57
C VAL A 520 3.24 13.20 13.23
N ASP A 521 4.22 13.85 13.85
CA ASP A 521 5.18 13.22 14.75
C ASP A 521 4.46 12.70 16.00
N ILE A 522 4.91 11.55 16.53
CA ILE A 522 4.36 10.96 17.75
C ILE A 522 5.42 10.90 18.85
N VAL A 523 5.03 11.21 20.08
CA VAL A 523 5.88 11.08 21.27
C VAL A 523 5.46 9.84 22.04
N VAL A 524 6.37 8.88 22.19
CA VAL A 524 6.12 7.59 22.86
C VAL A 524 6.84 7.55 24.21
N SER A 525 6.10 7.18 25.26
CA SER A 525 6.66 7.02 26.61
C SER A 525 7.67 5.86 26.67
N LYS A 526 8.83 6.11 27.29
CA LYS A 526 9.80 5.11 27.77
C LYS A 526 9.41 4.52 29.13
N GLY A 527 8.28 4.93 29.68
CA GLY A 527 7.89 4.74 31.07
C GLY A 527 8.60 5.73 32.00
N ALA A 528 8.37 5.53 33.30
CA ALA A 528 8.93 6.37 34.35
C ALA A 528 10.46 6.35 34.35
N LYS A 529 11.09 7.48 34.71
CA LYS A 529 12.55 7.62 34.66
C LYS A 529 13.23 6.63 35.62
N PRO A 530 14.22 5.82 35.17
CA PRO A 530 14.94 4.89 36.03
C PRO A 530 15.90 5.64 36.98
N VAL A 531 15.77 5.34 38.27
CA VAL A 531 16.57 5.92 39.37
C VAL A 531 17.34 4.78 40.07
N PRO A 532 18.68 4.74 40.01
CA PRO A 532 19.47 3.79 40.77
C PRO A 532 19.48 4.17 42.25
N LEU A 533 19.10 3.25 43.15
CA LEU A 533 19.08 3.51 44.58
C LEU A 533 20.49 3.58 45.18
N PRO A 534 20.93 4.73 45.75
CA PRO A 534 22.21 4.83 46.44
C PRO A 534 22.16 4.10 47.79
N ASP A 535 23.32 3.64 48.27
CA ASP A 535 23.40 3.09 49.62
C ASP A 535 23.31 4.19 50.68
N VAL A 536 22.29 4.07 51.53
CA VAL A 536 22.03 4.95 52.67
C VAL A 536 22.08 4.22 54.01
N VAL A 537 22.42 2.93 54.04
CA VAL A 537 22.59 2.16 55.29
C VAL A 537 23.75 2.75 56.09
N GLY A 538 23.61 2.79 57.42
CA GLY A 538 24.58 3.43 58.33
C GLY A 538 24.61 4.97 58.28
N ARG A 539 23.87 5.63 57.37
CA ARG A 539 23.74 7.09 57.38
C ARG A 539 22.66 7.54 58.38
N LYS A 540 22.81 8.77 58.90
CA LYS A 540 21.77 9.44 59.72
C LYS A 540 20.46 9.55 58.93
N ALA A 541 19.33 9.21 59.55
CA ALA A 541 18.02 9.14 58.90
C ALA A 541 17.62 10.42 58.14
N GLY A 542 17.90 11.60 58.71
CA GLY A 542 17.64 12.89 58.05
C GLY A 542 18.51 13.16 56.81
N ALA A 543 19.73 12.59 56.75
CA ALA A 543 20.56 12.67 55.55
C ALA A 543 20.10 11.65 54.50
N ALA A 544 19.77 10.43 54.91
CA ALA A 544 19.22 9.39 54.04
C ALA A 544 17.91 9.85 53.36
N LYS A 545 16.97 10.43 54.12
CA LYS A 545 15.72 10.97 53.57
C LYS A 545 15.97 12.09 52.56
N ARG A 546 16.88 13.04 52.82
CA ARG A 546 17.21 14.10 51.85
C ARG A 546 17.82 13.55 50.56
N ILE A 547 18.69 12.54 50.64
CA ILE A 547 19.29 11.90 49.46
C ILE A 547 18.21 11.21 48.62
N LEU A 548 17.36 10.39 49.25
CA LEU A 548 16.32 9.64 48.53
C LEU A 548 15.20 10.54 47.97
N SER A 549 14.67 11.49 48.77
CA SER A 549 13.66 12.43 48.28
C SER A 549 14.22 13.41 47.25
N GLY A 550 15.52 13.73 47.30
CA GLY A 550 16.21 14.51 46.26
C GLY A 550 16.33 13.79 44.91
N LEU A 551 16.10 12.47 44.88
CA LEU A 551 16.00 11.67 43.65
C LEU A 551 14.53 11.49 43.18
N GLY A 552 13.57 12.20 43.77
CA GLY A 552 12.15 12.13 43.39
C GLY A 552 11.40 10.91 43.95
N LEU A 553 11.88 10.31 45.04
CA LEU A 553 11.29 9.08 45.63
C LEU A 553 10.44 9.39 46.87
N ASP A 554 9.34 8.64 47.05
CA ASP A 554 8.54 8.65 48.29
C ASP A 554 9.30 7.86 49.37
N VAL A 555 9.49 8.45 50.56
CA VAL A 555 10.33 7.87 51.62
C VAL A 555 9.53 7.67 52.90
N SER A 556 9.12 6.43 53.14
CA SER A 556 8.57 6.00 54.43
C SER A 556 9.68 5.64 55.41
N ALA A 557 9.53 5.98 56.68
CA ALA A 557 10.52 5.71 57.72
C ALA A 557 9.91 4.97 58.90
N ASP A 558 10.30 3.71 59.08
CA ASP A 558 10.01 2.90 60.25
C ASP A 558 11.16 2.98 61.27
N SER A 559 10.91 2.56 62.51
CA SER A 559 11.94 2.55 63.56
C SER A 559 11.92 1.25 64.38
N LYS A 560 13.07 0.56 64.45
CA LYS A 560 13.28 -0.66 65.26
C LYS A 560 14.44 -0.47 66.25
N PHE A 561 14.47 -1.27 67.31
CA PHE A 561 15.64 -1.33 68.20
C PHE A 561 16.77 -2.11 67.52
N SER A 562 18.02 -1.70 67.75
CA SER A 562 19.22 -2.37 67.26
C SER A 562 20.39 -2.12 68.21
N GLU A 563 21.13 -3.17 68.55
CA GLU A 563 22.37 -3.05 69.32
C GLU A 563 23.59 -2.72 68.43
N ALA A 564 23.51 -3.00 67.13
CA ALA A 564 24.62 -2.88 66.18
C ALA A 564 24.67 -1.53 65.44
N VAL A 565 23.57 -0.76 65.43
CA VAL A 565 23.44 0.49 64.65
C VAL A 565 23.06 1.63 65.59
N ALA A 566 23.79 2.75 65.53
CA ALA A 566 23.61 3.85 66.47
C ALA A 566 22.23 4.53 66.33
N LYS A 567 21.72 5.08 67.43
CA LYS A 567 20.39 5.70 67.49
C LYS A 567 20.29 6.84 66.45
N GLY A 568 19.29 6.74 65.57
CA GLY A 568 19.04 7.71 64.49
C GLY A 568 19.70 7.40 63.14
N GLU A 569 20.42 6.27 63.01
CA GLU A 569 20.97 5.78 61.74
C GLU A 569 20.06 4.75 61.07
N VAL A 570 20.21 4.57 59.76
CA VAL A 570 19.45 3.60 58.96
C VAL A 570 20.04 2.20 59.13
N ILE A 571 19.22 1.27 59.61
CA ILE A 571 19.51 -0.16 59.76
C ILE A 571 19.42 -0.86 58.39
N SER A 572 18.38 -0.56 57.62
CA SER A 572 18.10 -1.20 56.33
C SER A 572 17.19 -0.33 55.45
N MET A 573 17.21 -0.61 54.16
CA MET A 573 16.34 -0.01 53.15
C MET A 573 15.65 -1.11 52.31
N SER A 574 14.45 -0.83 51.83
CA SER A 574 13.70 -1.67 50.90
C SER A 574 13.05 -0.80 49.82
N PRO A 575 13.36 -1.00 48.51
CA PRO A 575 14.30 -1.99 47.96
C PRO A 575 15.76 -1.77 48.39
N LYS A 576 16.63 -2.75 48.11
CA LYS A 576 18.06 -2.71 48.50
C LYS A 576 18.84 -1.69 47.66
N ALA A 577 19.96 -1.19 48.19
CA ALA A 577 20.91 -0.38 47.43
C ALA A 577 21.33 -1.08 46.12
N GLY A 578 21.54 -0.30 45.06
CA GLY A 578 21.83 -0.81 43.71
C GLY A 578 20.60 -1.30 42.92
N THR A 579 19.42 -1.44 43.55
CA THR A 579 18.18 -1.67 42.79
C THR A 579 17.83 -0.43 41.97
N VAL A 580 17.43 -0.60 40.72
CA VAL A 580 16.85 0.48 39.90
C VAL A 580 15.34 0.51 40.14
N VAL A 581 14.81 1.68 40.48
CA VAL A 581 13.37 1.91 40.69
C VAL A 581 12.89 3.05 39.80
N SER A 582 11.58 3.14 39.57
CA SER A 582 10.97 4.28 38.90
C SER A 582 11.01 5.53 39.78
N SER A 583 11.10 6.71 39.16
CA SER A 583 10.67 7.98 39.75
C SER A 583 9.34 7.84 40.51
N GLY A 584 9.17 8.51 41.64
CA GLY A 584 7.98 8.42 42.50
C GLY A 584 7.83 7.12 43.32
N SER A 585 8.68 6.10 43.13
CA SER A 585 8.57 4.84 43.88
C SER A 585 8.74 5.02 45.39
N ARG A 586 7.99 4.25 46.18
CA ARG A 586 8.14 4.20 47.64
C ARG A 586 9.37 3.38 48.06
N VAL A 587 10.28 4.00 48.78
CA VAL A 587 11.41 3.38 49.47
C VAL A 587 11.16 3.44 50.98
N SER A 588 11.12 2.29 51.64
CA SER A 588 11.06 2.24 53.11
C SER A 588 12.44 2.14 53.72
N ILE A 589 12.76 3.02 54.67
CA ILE A 589 13.97 2.96 55.50
C ILE A 589 13.62 2.57 56.94
N VAL A 590 14.36 1.64 57.52
CA VAL A 590 14.24 1.27 58.92
C VAL A 590 15.36 1.96 59.71
N THR A 591 14.99 2.71 60.73
CA THR A 591 15.90 3.51 61.56
C THR A 591 16.11 2.91 62.94
N SER A 592 17.29 3.10 63.53
CA SER A 592 17.60 2.60 64.87
C SER A 592 17.05 3.50 65.97
N LYS A 593 16.25 2.92 66.87
CA LYS A 593 15.88 3.54 68.16
C LYS A 593 17.02 3.47 69.19
N GLY A 594 18.13 2.81 68.86
CA GLY A 594 19.18 2.38 69.80
C GLY A 594 18.92 0.96 70.33
N PRO A 595 19.71 0.49 71.31
CA PRO A 595 19.52 -0.80 71.96
C PRO A 595 18.10 -0.93 72.57
N PRO A 596 17.55 -2.15 72.68
CA PRO A 596 16.27 -2.35 73.34
C PRO A 596 16.36 -1.88 74.81
N PRO A 597 15.27 -1.32 75.36
CA PRO A 597 15.25 -0.94 76.77
C PRO A 597 15.32 -2.20 77.64
N VAL A 598 15.94 -2.06 78.80
CA VAL A 598 16.14 -3.13 79.77
C VAL A 598 15.20 -2.89 80.95
N THR A 599 14.47 -3.93 81.35
CA THR A 599 13.58 -3.89 82.51
C THR A 599 14.41 -3.86 83.79
N VAL A 600 14.16 -2.87 84.66
CA VAL A 600 14.76 -2.80 85.98
C VAL A 600 14.25 -3.99 86.81
N PRO A 601 15.13 -4.88 87.31
CA PRO A 601 14.71 -6.00 88.14
C PRO A 601 14.22 -5.51 89.51
N ASN A 602 13.53 -6.40 90.24
CA ASN A 602 13.31 -6.16 91.66
C ASN A 602 14.61 -6.46 92.43
N LEU A 603 15.17 -5.43 93.04
CA LEU A 603 16.40 -5.47 93.83
C LEU A 603 16.13 -5.28 95.33
N ILE A 604 14.90 -4.93 95.72
CA ILE A 604 14.51 -4.81 97.13
C ILE A 604 14.85 -6.11 97.87
N ASP A 605 15.39 -5.98 99.09
CA ASP A 605 15.84 -7.08 99.96
C ASP A 605 17.04 -7.89 99.39
N SER A 606 17.62 -7.49 98.25
CA SER A 606 18.83 -8.12 97.72
C SER A 606 20.10 -7.58 98.41
N PRO A 607 21.11 -8.44 98.67
CA PRO A 607 22.43 -7.99 99.11
C PRO A 607 23.09 -7.06 98.09
N LYS A 608 23.82 -6.04 98.56
CA LYS A 608 24.52 -5.03 97.73
C LYS A 608 25.32 -5.63 96.58
N SER A 609 26.15 -6.64 96.86
CA SER A 609 27.01 -7.31 95.86
C SER A 609 26.20 -8.00 94.74
N ARG A 610 25.07 -8.63 95.10
CA ARG A 610 24.15 -9.27 94.15
C ARG A 610 23.42 -8.22 93.31
N ALA A 611 22.90 -7.16 93.94
CA ALA A 611 22.19 -6.10 93.23
C ALA A 611 23.08 -5.40 92.19
N ILE A 612 24.33 -5.10 92.53
CA ILE A 612 25.32 -4.53 91.59
C ILE A 612 25.62 -5.52 90.44
N SER A 613 25.76 -6.80 90.75
CA SER A 613 26.04 -7.85 89.74
C SER A 613 24.87 -8.07 88.78
N ASP A 614 23.63 -8.06 89.29
CA ASP A 614 22.42 -8.21 88.51
C ASP A 614 22.20 -6.99 87.59
N LEU A 615 22.41 -5.76 88.09
CA LEU A 615 22.43 -4.55 87.26
C LEU A 615 23.51 -4.58 86.18
N LYS A 616 24.75 -4.98 86.54
CA LYS A 616 25.88 -5.06 85.60
C LYS A 616 25.62 -6.09 84.49
N ARG A 617 25.06 -7.26 84.82
CA ARG A 617 24.68 -8.30 83.84
C ARG A 617 23.62 -7.79 82.85
N LEU A 618 22.71 -6.93 83.32
CA LEU A 618 21.69 -6.27 82.52
C LEU A 618 22.22 -5.04 81.74
N GLY A 619 23.51 -4.71 81.85
CA GLY A 619 24.10 -3.55 81.18
C GLY A 619 23.65 -2.20 81.78
N LEU A 620 23.20 -2.20 83.04
CA LEU A 620 22.80 -1.01 83.79
C LEU A 620 23.93 -0.58 84.74
N LYS A 621 23.98 0.72 85.07
CA LYS A 621 24.97 1.27 86.01
C LYS A 621 24.36 1.32 87.41
N ALA A 622 24.99 0.69 88.39
CA ALA A 622 24.57 0.83 89.79
C ALA A 622 25.06 2.18 90.34
N ARG A 623 24.16 2.99 90.90
CA ARG A 623 24.49 4.16 91.72
C ARG A 623 24.12 3.84 93.16
N VAL A 624 25.11 3.64 94.02
CA VAL A 624 24.87 3.28 95.42
C VAL A 624 24.79 4.54 96.26
N LEU A 625 23.77 4.62 97.14
CA LEU A 625 23.69 5.58 98.23
C LEU A 625 23.65 4.80 99.54
N GLU A 626 24.54 5.12 100.46
CA GLU A 626 24.69 4.43 101.74
C GLU A 626 24.30 5.41 102.85
N ALA A 627 23.57 4.94 103.85
CA ALA A 627 23.33 5.69 105.08
C ALA A 627 24.40 5.34 106.13
N GLU A 628 24.76 6.31 106.97
CA GLU A 628 25.81 6.13 107.98
C GLU A 628 25.44 5.02 108.98
N ALA A 629 26.33 4.02 109.10
CA ALA A 629 26.26 2.90 110.04
C ALA A 629 24.96 2.04 109.98
N THR A 630 24.79 1.30 108.88
CA THR A 630 23.61 0.44 108.65
C THR A 630 23.98 -1.06 108.60
N PRO A 631 23.45 -1.94 109.48
CA PRO A 631 24.02 -3.29 109.67
C PRO A 631 23.66 -4.36 108.61
N LEU A 632 22.72 -4.12 107.69
CA LEU A 632 22.10 -5.21 106.92
C LEU A 632 22.68 -5.42 105.51
N ASP A 633 23.43 -4.45 104.97
CA ASP A 633 24.01 -4.42 103.60
C ASP A 633 23.01 -4.78 102.48
N ARG A 634 21.75 -4.35 102.64
CA ARG A 634 20.62 -4.72 101.77
C ARG A 634 19.93 -3.51 101.15
N VAL A 635 19.46 -3.69 99.92
CA VAL A 635 18.72 -2.66 99.19
C VAL A 635 17.32 -2.49 99.79
N TYR A 636 17.05 -1.36 100.45
CA TYR A 636 15.72 -1.03 100.97
C TYR A 636 14.89 -0.17 100.02
N SER A 637 15.54 0.55 99.11
CA SER A 637 14.85 1.27 98.03
C SER A 637 15.66 1.29 96.74
N GLN A 638 14.96 1.27 95.62
CA GLN A 638 15.51 1.44 94.29
C GLN A 638 14.77 2.54 93.54
N ASP A 639 15.48 3.23 92.65
CA ASP A 639 14.93 4.23 91.75
C ASP A 639 15.66 4.12 90.38
N PRO A 640 14.96 3.82 89.27
CA PRO A 640 13.51 3.62 89.15
C PRO A 640 12.97 2.33 89.80
N PRO A 641 11.65 2.22 90.04
CA PRO A 641 11.04 1.02 90.63
C PRO A 641 11.12 -0.20 89.71
N ALA A 642 10.96 -1.38 90.29
CA ALA A 642 11.00 -2.66 89.58
C ALA A 642 9.94 -2.70 88.46
N GLY A 643 10.30 -3.30 87.32
CA GLY A 643 9.43 -3.34 86.13
C GLY A 643 9.53 -2.12 85.21
N THR A 644 10.19 -1.03 85.65
CA THR A 644 10.43 0.14 84.77
C THR A 644 11.33 -0.25 83.59
N GLN A 645 10.99 0.16 82.37
CA GLN A 645 11.88 0.00 81.21
C GLN A 645 12.79 1.22 81.08
N ILE A 646 14.11 1.01 81.13
CA ILE A 646 15.10 2.08 80.95
C ILE A 646 16.12 1.76 79.85
N PRO A 647 16.72 2.75 79.18
CA PRO A 647 17.78 2.51 78.21
C PRO A 647 18.97 1.74 78.81
N LYS A 648 19.53 0.80 78.05
CA LYS A 648 20.79 0.12 78.39
C LYS A 648 21.88 1.17 78.66
N GLY A 649 22.62 1.03 79.76
CA GLY A 649 23.62 2.00 80.24
C GLY A 649 23.09 3.09 81.18
N SER A 650 21.78 3.18 81.41
CA SER A 650 21.19 4.06 82.43
C SER A 650 21.61 3.69 83.85
N ALA A 651 21.59 4.68 84.74
CA ALA A 651 21.85 4.47 86.16
C ALA A 651 20.57 4.05 86.92
N VAL A 652 20.68 3.03 87.76
CA VAL A 652 19.68 2.68 88.78
C VAL A 652 20.27 3.03 90.13
N THR A 653 19.58 3.89 90.87
CA THR A 653 19.97 4.28 92.23
C THR A 653 19.44 3.23 93.20
N ILE A 654 20.34 2.59 93.95
CA ILE A 654 20.00 1.69 95.05
C ILE A 654 20.43 2.32 96.37
N ARG A 655 19.54 2.34 97.37
CA ARG A 655 19.85 2.80 98.72
C ARG A 655 20.00 1.60 99.66
N ILE A 656 21.07 1.59 100.43
CA ILE A 656 21.46 0.48 101.31
C ILE A 656 21.13 0.82 102.78
N ILE A 657 20.65 -0.17 103.52
CA ILE A 657 20.45 -0.21 104.98
C ILE A 657 20.96 -1.56 105.54
#